data_AF-G8BKK1-F1
#
_entry.id   AF-G8BKK1-F1
#
_cell.length_a   1.000
_cell.length_b   1.000
_cell.length_c   1.000
_cell.angle_alpha   90.00
_cell.angle_beta   90.00
_cell.angle_gamma   90.00
#
_symmetry.space_group_name_H-M   'P 1'
#
loop_
_entity.id
_entity.type
_entity.pdbx_description
1 polymer ?
#
loop_
_entity_poly.entity_id
_entity_poly.type
_entity_poly.pdbx_seq_one_letter_code
_entity_poly.pdbx_strand_id
1 'polypeptide(L)'
;MSKNKDPNSLINIQHDYIYNKIKSIQQPKEIYNLVIDKKVETILYKTFTKEQLLRIVASVELIASERRKNTYMTAIYMVEQSIYNLKCIMADVTTKRYKRGMTLFAYQDEDVDPKGTKFFNNKFLANPAVVDYLTYIGRINFEYNAVETRVFLTDDKTANSMPIYYNKNVLNFVMPQIKQVAKCLLNVMISMEEYPFIRFYRPVDANYDAKRLPELIADEFQKQMDEYCRSNQNYPTPEVSAKTRSILLITDRTIDLFAPLLHEFTYQAMAMDIVQSLEREGVFKYQSENEKGEVNDVEATLNNENDEDWVNLRHLHIIESSELIVNKITELVKNNPLMIDRSKASTSSDLMYIVAHLKGFDEERRQLTLHKTLIDKCLDINASRKLAEFAADFEQTCCADGVSFEGERNKHLHDDLIVLLARDDLHINDKMRLILIYAYYRGGLIRADFEKLIKFIGVDDRHITGLMERCFNNVDKLGFQLFKTDIKDKPFGKQYFHTINNEGTYNTSRYTPGVKTIMQNVAKYSLDREWFPYFRDIPLDDEVVVTEPKGSNAKKDLQSSGTLRNPRIKASWASQTGTSSSNLSRYGGGGGVGGHKQKQRIFCYVAGGITYNEIRSIYELSSSLNKEFYIGSESILRPRDFLIGLQNLSENKTLEALDLNIVKESMKSEDIPDFLYNDGSSSIPRPIPRQQMSGQVPIRGAGYPPQHQQHQQHQQQPHPQSQPQFGQVSSFQQQVEQQQQMYAKAHGINHESGSSSNGAGSTSGHYKKRSSKSGGGGGESSSGSSPAPPGGGSADGSGSSSSGKRSRLKKFFK
;
A
#
# COMPACT_ATOMS: atom_id res chain seq x y z
N MET A 1 -16.05 16.45 -11.21
CA MET A 1 -16.13 15.48 -10.11
C MET A 1 -15.15 14.37 -10.45
N SER A 2 -14.48 13.81 -9.45
CA SER A 2 -13.88 12.48 -9.60
C SER A 2 -14.96 11.52 -10.12
N LYS A 3 -14.61 10.59 -11.02
CA LYS A 3 -15.53 9.52 -11.39
C LYS A 3 -15.78 8.57 -10.20
N ASN A 4 -14.84 8.54 -9.27
CA ASN A 4 -14.92 7.75 -8.05
C ASN A 4 -16.00 8.28 -7.11
N LYS A 5 -17.10 7.52 -7.00
CA LYS A 5 -18.30 7.88 -6.22
C LYS A 5 -18.24 7.45 -4.76
N ASP A 6 -17.17 6.82 -4.28
CA ASP A 6 -17.08 6.38 -2.87
C ASP A 6 -16.97 7.60 -1.94
N PRO A 7 -17.97 7.87 -1.07
CA PRO A 7 -17.90 8.96 -0.10
C PRO A 7 -16.89 8.70 1.03
N ASN A 8 -16.38 7.47 1.16
CA ASN A 8 -15.35 7.09 2.12
C ASN A 8 -13.93 7.13 1.52
N SER A 9 -13.78 7.47 0.23
CA SER A 9 -12.47 7.60 -0.42
C SER A 9 -11.63 8.70 0.23
N LEU A 10 -10.41 8.35 0.67
CA LEU A 10 -9.43 9.30 1.21
C LEU A 10 -9.14 10.46 0.27
N ILE A 11 -9.13 10.22 -1.05
CA ILE A 11 -8.87 11.24 -2.07
C ILE A 11 -10.03 12.24 -2.14
N ASN A 12 -11.28 11.74 -2.13
CA ASN A 12 -12.47 12.58 -2.13
C ASN A 12 -12.58 13.38 -0.82
N ILE A 13 -12.31 12.75 0.33
CA ILE A 13 -12.29 13.42 1.64
C ILE A 13 -11.22 14.52 1.69
N GLN A 14 -10.01 14.24 1.19
CA GLN A 14 -8.93 15.23 1.15
C GLN A 14 -9.25 16.40 0.21
N HIS A 15 -9.79 16.11 -0.99
CA HIS A 15 -10.30 17.12 -1.92
C HIS A 15 -11.35 18.01 -1.26
N ASP A 16 -12.37 17.43 -0.63
CA ASP A 16 -13.47 18.19 -0.03
C ASP A 16 -13.02 19.00 1.19
N TYR A 17 -12.12 18.47 2.02
CA TYR A 17 -11.49 19.20 3.13
C TYR A 17 -10.72 20.43 2.63
N ILE A 18 -9.86 20.28 1.62
CA ILE A 18 -9.11 21.40 1.01
C ILE A 18 -10.05 22.40 0.34
N TYR A 19 -11.02 21.92 -0.44
CA TYR A 19 -12.00 22.74 -1.14
C TYR A 19 -12.79 23.62 -0.16
N ASN A 20 -13.35 23.00 0.89
CA ASN A 20 -14.14 23.69 1.91
C ASN A 20 -13.30 24.71 2.68
N LYS A 21 -12.03 24.39 2.99
CA LYS A 21 -11.13 25.32 3.68
C LYS A 21 -10.75 26.54 2.83
N ILE A 22 -10.45 26.34 1.54
CA ILE A 22 -10.21 27.46 0.61
C ILE A 22 -11.48 28.31 0.48
N LYS A 23 -12.65 27.67 0.31
CA LYS A 23 -13.94 28.38 0.21
C LYS A 23 -14.30 29.16 1.48
N SER A 24 -14.02 28.64 2.67
CA SER A 24 -14.37 29.31 3.94
C SER A 24 -13.67 30.66 4.15
N ILE A 25 -12.56 30.91 3.46
CA ILE A 25 -11.83 32.19 3.54
C ILE A 25 -12.09 33.13 2.36
N GLN A 26 -12.80 32.67 1.32
CA GLN A 26 -13.11 33.49 0.15
C GLN A 26 -14.29 34.43 0.40
N GLN A 27 -14.08 35.72 0.16
CA GLN A 27 -15.11 36.76 0.22
C GLN A 27 -15.76 36.96 -1.16
N PRO A 28 -17.07 37.27 -1.24
CA PRO A 28 -17.73 37.58 -2.50
C PRO A 28 -17.08 38.78 -3.22
N LYS A 29 -17.05 38.72 -4.56
CA LYS A 29 -16.54 39.78 -5.47
C LYS A 29 -15.02 40.06 -5.41
N GLU A 30 -14.23 39.31 -4.65
CA GLU A 30 -12.77 39.33 -4.78
C GLU A 30 -12.25 38.27 -5.77
N ILE A 31 -11.07 38.51 -6.33
CA ILE A 31 -10.37 37.58 -7.23
C ILE A 31 -9.15 37.04 -6.49
N TYR A 32 -9.02 35.73 -6.44
CA TYR A 32 -7.99 35.03 -5.65
C TYR A 32 -6.92 34.38 -6.53
N ASN A 33 -5.66 34.52 -6.12
CA ASN A 33 -4.52 33.75 -6.63
C ASN A 33 -4.06 32.77 -5.55
N LEU A 34 -3.91 31.48 -5.89
CA LEU A 34 -3.43 30.47 -4.95
C LEU A 34 -1.92 30.32 -5.08
N VAL A 35 -1.18 30.75 -4.07
CA VAL A 35 0.28 30.65 -4.01
C VAL A 35 0.65 29.43 -3.18
N ILE A 36 1.32 28.46 -3.80
CA ILE A 36 1.67 27.16 -3.21
C ILE A 36 3.18 26.90 -3.24
N ASP A 37 3.66 25.95 -2.45
CA ASP A 37 5.01 25.40 -2.59
C ASP A 37 4.97 24.02 -3.26
N LYS A 38 6.15 23.45 -3.54
CA LYS A 38 6.28 22.16 -4.23
C LYS A 38 5.70 20.98 -3.45
N LYS A 39 5.65 21.06 -2.11
CA LYS A 39 5.11 20.00 -1.24
C LYS A 39 3.59 20.01 -1.33
N VAL A 40 2.98 21.20 -1.23
CA VAL A 40 1.54 21.40 -1.44
C VAL A 40 1.13 21.07 -2.87
N GLU A 41 1.90 21.48 -3.88
CA GLU A 41 1.66 21.18 -5.30
C GLU A 41 1.49 19.68 -5.56
N THR A 42 2.36 18.85 -4.97
CA THR A 42 2.35 17.41 -5.17
C THR A 42 1.11 16.73 -4.57
N ILE A 43 0.60 17.25 -3.44
CA ILE A 43 -0.64 16.77 -2.82
C ILE A 43 -1.87 17.31 -3.57
N LEU A 44 -1.83 18.57 -3.98
CA LEU A 44 -2.96 19.26 -4.62
C LEU A 44 -3.27 18.67 -6.00
N TYR A 45 -2.26 18.30 -6.80
CA TYR A 45 -2.48 17.67 -8.11
C TYR A 45 -2.80 16.17 -8.05
N LYS A 46 -2.69 15.52 -6.88
CA LYS A 46 -3.27 14.17 -6.64
C LYS A 46 -4.77 14.22 -6.33
N THR A 47 -5.26 15.36 -5.83
CA THR A 47 -6.65 15.53 -5.37
C THR A 47 -7.51 16.39 -6.30
N PHE A 48 -6.92 17.30 -7.08
CA PHE A 48 -7.62 18.18 -8.02
C PHE A 48 -6.97 18.17 -9.41
N THR A 49 -7.80 18.19 -10.47
CA THR A 49 -7.31 18.63 -11.78
C THR A 49 -7.09 20.16 -11.79
N LYS A 50 -6.26 20.64 -12.71
CA LYS A 50 -5.98 22.06 -12.89
C LYS A 50 -7.25 22.86 -13.18
N GLU A 51 -8.19 22.29 -13.92
CA GLU A 51 -9.48 22.89 -14.27
C GLU A 51 -10.42 22.99 -13.06
N GLN A 52 -10.33 22.06 -12.09
CA GLN A 52 -11.06 22.18 -10.83
C GLN A 52 -10.53 23.34 -10.00
N LEU A 53 -9.21 23.47 -9.87
CA LEU A 53 -8.57 24.59 -9.14
C LEU A 53 -8.91 25.94 -9.77
N LEU A 54 -8.88 26.04 -11.11
CA LEU A 54 -9.21 27.28 -11.83
C LEU A 54 -10.71 27.66 -11.79
N ARG A 55 -11.58 26.81 -11.23
CA ARG A 55 -12.97 27.17 -10.86
C ARG A 55 -13.08 27.70 -9.43
N ILE A 56 -12.03 27.54 -8.62
CA ILE A 56 -11.96 27.97 -7.21
C ILE A 56 -11.19 29.30 -7.11
N VAL A 57 -10.11 29.44 -7.86
CA VAL A 57 -9.19 30.59 -7.90
C VAL A 57 -8.87 30.97 -9.35
N ALA A 58 -8.44 32.21 -9.60
CA ALA A 58 -8.14 32.69 -10.96
C ALA A 58 -6.81 32.15 -11.52
N SER A 59 -5.85 31.85 -10.64
CA SER A 59 -4.54 31.31 -10.99
C SER A 59 -3.96 30.52 -9.81
N VAL A 60 -2.99 29.66 -10.14
CA VAL A 60 -2.18 28.89 -9.19
C VAL A 60 -0.71 29.14 -9.54
N GLU A 61 0.10 29.57 -8.58
CA GLU A 61 1.50 29.96 -8.78
C GLU A 61 2.42 29.37 -7.70
N LEU A 62 3.67 29.05 -8.06
CA LEU A 62 4.67 28.56 -7.10
C LEU A 62 5.33 29.73 -6.37
N ILE A 63 5.36 29.68 -5.03
CA ILE A 63 5.93 30.73 -4.18
C ILE A 63 7.39 31.09 -4.52
N ALA A 64 8.16 30.10 -4.98
CA ALA A 64 9.57 30.24 -5.36
C ALA A 64 9.79 30.64 -6.84
N SER A 65 8.76 30.69 -7.69
CA SER A 65 8.91 31.07 -9.09
C SER A 65 8.87 32.59 -9.27
N GLU A 66 9.41 33.08 -10.40
CA GLU A 66 9.19 34.45 -10.83
C GLU A 66 7.68 34.64 -11.12
N ARG A 67 7.07 35.65 -10.49
CA ARG A 67 5.61 35.88 -10.48
C ARG A 67 5.31 37.34 -10.79
N ARG A 68 4.27 37.60 -11.59
CA ARG A 68 3.91 38.98 -11.99
C ARG A 68 3.24 39.74 -10.84
N LYS A 69 3.36 41.06 -10.86
CA LYS A 69 2.73 41.97 -9.91
C LYS A 69 1.25 42.16 -10.26
N ASN A 70 0.37 41.56 -9.45
CA ASN A 70 -1.08 41.47 -9.65
C ASN A 70 -1.83 42.16 -8.49
N THR A 71 -1.70 43.49 -8.38
CA THR A 71 -2.22 44.31 -7.26
C THR A 71 -3.74 44.35 -7.11
N TYR A 72 -4.49 43.77 -8.05
CA TYR A 72 -5.95 43.66 -8.01
C TYR A 72 -6.45 42.31 -7.45
N MET A 73 -5.58 41.29 -7.34
CA MET A 73 -5.91 39.98 -6.76
C MET A 73 -5.50 39.90 -5.30
N THR A 74 -6.23 39.11 -4.51
CA THR A 74 -5.84 38.70 -3.15
C THR A 74 -5.09 37.36 -3.22
N ALA A 75 -3.92 37.25 -2.57
CA ALA A 75 -3.17 36.01 -2.52
C ALA A 75 -3.62 35.10 -1.36
N ILE A 76 -3.84 33.82 -1.65
CA ILE A 76 -3.99 32.76 -0.64
C ILE A 76 -2.68 31.98 -0.64
N TYR A 77 -1.85 32.17 0.40
CA TYR A 77 -0.62 31.42 0.61
C TYR A 77 -0.94 30.11 1.32
N MET A 78 -1.02 29.01 0.55
CA MET A 78 -1.21 27.66 1.06
C MET A 78 0.11 26.92 0.96
N VAL A 79 0.93 27.05 2.01
CA VAL A 79 2.34 26.66 2.04
C VAL A 79 2.74 26.10 3.41
N GLU A 80 3.82 25.34 3.46
CA GLU A 80 4.47 24.95 4.72
C GLU A 80 5.01 26.20 5.45
N GLN A 81 4.94 26.23 6.79
CA GLN A 81 5.36 27.38 7.62
C GLN A 81 6.89 27.48 7.79
N SER A 82 7.65 27.10 6.75
CA SER A 82 9.12 27.10 6.72
C SER A 82 9.71 28.52 6.66
N ILE A 83 10.93 28.70 7.18
CA ILE A 83 11.66 29.98 7.11
C ILE A 83 11.80 30.48 5.68
N TYR A 84 12.06 29.57 4.72
CA TYR A 84 12.12 29.88 3.29
C TYR A 84 10.80 30.47 2.78
N ASN A 85 9.67 29.80 3.01
CA ASN A 85 8.36 30.28 2.57
C ASN A 85 7.98 31.60 3.25
N LEU A 86 8.27 31.77 4.55
CA LEU A 86 8.02 33.01 5.28
C LEU A 86 8.85 34.19 4.72
N LYS A 87 10.14 33.97 4.39
CA LYS A 87 10.97 34.96 3.67
C LYS A 87 10.36 35.32 2.31
N CYS A 88 9.88 34.34 1.52
CA CYS A 88 9.23 34.60 0.24
C CYS A 88 7.96 35.47 0.39
N ILE A 89 7.12 35.21 1.39
CA ILE A 89 5.95 36.06 1.68
C ILE A 89 6.40 37.48 2.07
N MET A 90 7.48 37.62 2.85
CA MET A 90 8.04 38.94 3.18
C MET A 90 8.52 39.71 1.94
N ALA A 91 9.06 39.04 0.92
CA ALA A 91 9.40 39.67 -0.37
C ALA A 91 8.15 40.12 -1.15
N ASP A 92 7.08 39.33 -1.16
CA ASP A 92 5.79 39.71 -1.76
C ASP A 92 5.09 40.87 -1.02
N VAL A 93 5.27 40.97 0.30
CA VAL A 93 4.87 42.11 1.14
C VAL A 93 5.66 43.36 0.75
N THR A 94 7.00 43.27 0.68
CA THR A 94 7.89 44.38 0.33
C THR A 94 7.60 44.94 -1.06
N THR A 95 7.43 44.07 -2.05
CA THR A 95 7.11 44.45 -3.43
C THR A 95 5.65 44.86 -3.61
N LYS A 96 4.76 44.55 -2.65
CA LYS A 96 3.29 44.61 -2.78
C LYS A 96 2.84 43.85 -4.04
N ARG A 97 3.26 42.59 -4.17
CA ARG A 97 3.01 41.76 -5.37
C ARG A 97 1.52 41.53 -5.64
N TYR A 98 0.71 41.50 -4.58
CA TYR A 98 -0.75 41.35 -4.63
C TYR A 98 -1.44 42.42 -3.80
N LYS A 99 -2.79 42.53 -3.90
CA LYS A 99 -3.62 43.48 -3.14
C LYS A 99 -3.43 43.38 -1.63
N ARG A 100 -3.32 42.14 -1.15
CA ARG A 100 -3.22 41.68 0.25
C ARG A 100 -2.97 40.17 0.26
N GLY A 101 -2.63 39.61 1.41
CA GLY A 101 -2.45 38.18 1.62
C GLY A 101 -3.44 37.59 2.63
N MET A 102 -3.67 36.29 2.48
CA MET A 102 -4.32 35.40 3.43
C MET A 102 -3.47 34.14 3.53
N THR A 103 -3.25 33.57 4.72
CA THR A 103 -2.45 32.34 4.85
C THR A 103 -3.30 31.15 5.28
N LEU A 104 -2.97 30.00 4.72
CA LEU A 104 -3.40 28.67 5.13
C LEU A 104 -2.14 27.84 5.32
N PHE A 105 -1.44 28.09 6.43
CA PHE A 105 -0.22 27.35 6.74
C PHE A 105 -0.53 25.90 7.09
N ALA A 106 0.32 24.97 6.66
CA ALA A 106 0.32 23.64 7.24
C ALA A 106 0.58 23.73 8.75
N TYR A 107 -0.14 22.94 9.56
CA TYR A 107 0.15 22.86 11.00
C TYR A 107 1.59 22.43 11.25
N GLN A 108 2.22 23.02 12.27
CA GLN A 108 3.57 22.70 12.69
C GLN A 108 3.62 22.79 14.21
N ASP A 109 3.91 21.67 14.87
CA ASP A 109 4.15 21.61 16.31
C ASP A 109 5.46 22.36 16.63
N GLU A 110 5.44 23.20 17.66
CA GLU A 110 6.55 24.09 18.02
C GLU A 110 7.84 23.34 18.40
N ASP A 111 7.71 22.11 18.91
CA ASP A 111 8.84 21.21 19.24
C ASP A 111 9.46 20.54 18.00
N VAL A 112 8.83 20.63 16.83
CA VAL A 112 9.33 20.01 15.58
C VAL A 112 10.29 20.97 14.86
N ASP A 113 9.95 22.25 14.79
CA ASP A 113 10.83 23.30 14.26
C ASP A 113 10.87 24.54 15.17
N PRO A 114 11.64 24.47 16.28
CA PRO A 114 11.82 25.62 17.18
C PRO A 114 12.47 26.83 16.49
N LYS A 115 13.15 26.65 15.34
CA LYS A 115 13.80 27.72 14.60
C LYS A 115 12.78 28.47 13.73
N GLY A 116 11.96 27.73 12.99
CA GLY A 116 10.82 28.24 12.22
C GLY A 116 9.81 28.96 13.10
N THR A 117 9.40 28.38 14.23
CA THR A 117 8.50 29.02 15.19
C THR A 117 9.06 30.34 15.75
N LYS A 118 10.36 30.36 16.12
CA LYS A 118 11.03 31.61 16.54
C LYS A 118 11.10 32.65 15.44
N PHE A 119 11.33 32.25 14.18
CA PHE A 119 11.32 33.17 13.04
C PHE A 119 9.91 33.72 12.79
N PHE A 120 8.89 32.86 12.82
CA PHE A 120 7.50 33.22 12.64
C PHE A 120 7.06 34.28 13.67
N ASN A 121 7.30 34.04 14.96
CA ASN A 121 6.93 34.98 16.00
C ASN A 121 7.80 36.25 16.00
N ASN A 122 9.14 36.12 15.99
CA ASN A 122 10.05 37.23 16.28
C ASN A 122 10.51 38.03 15.04
N LYS A 123 10.21 37.56 13.81
CA LYS A 123 10.62 38.23 12.56
C LYS A 123 9.46 38.42 11.58
N PHE A 124 8.59 37.42 11.43
CA PHE A 124 7.49 37.49 10.48
C PHE A 124 6.30 38.29 11.06
N LEU A 125 5.73 37.86 12.18
CA LEU A 125 4.61 38.58 12.84
C LEU A 125 5.04 39.88 13.52
N ALA A 126 6.32 40.00 13.93
CA ALA A 126 6.87 41.23 14.48
C ALA A 126 7.08 42.35 13.44
N ASN A 127 6.87 42.09 12.14
CA ASN A 127 7.01 43.08 11.08
C ASN A 127 5.65 43.75 10.79
N PRO A 128 5.48 45.07 11.05
CA PRO A 128 4.21 45.76 10.82
C PRO A 128 3.69 45.64 9.39
N ALA A 129 4.58 45.68 8.39
CA ALA A 129 4.19 45.57 6.98
C ALA A 129 3.59 44.19 6.64
N VAL A 130 4.00 43.13 7.34
CA VAL A 130 3.42 41.79 7.18
C VAL A 130 2.03 41.75 7.82
N VAL A 131 1.88 42.32 9.02
CA VAL A 131 0.59 42.38 9.74
C VAL A 131 -0.44 43.21 8.97
N ASP A 132 -0.07 44.37 8.45
CA ASP A 132 -0.95 45.23 7.65
C ASP A 132 -1.36 44.59 6.31
N TYR A 133 -0.52 43.70 5.77
CA TYR A 133 -0.75 43.03 4.49
C TYR A 133 -1.58 41.75 4.60
N LEU A 134 -1.46 41.02 5.72
CA LEU A 134 -2.15 39.74 5.95
C LEU A 134 -3.51 39.95 6.64
N THR A 135 -4.59 39.87 5.87
CA THR A 135 -5.97 40.03 6.40
C THR A 135 -6.52 38.77 7.07
N TYR A 136 -5.84 37.63 6.96
CA TYR A 136 -6.19 36.39 7.63
C TYR A 136 -4.96 35.49 7.79
N ILE A 137 -4.77 34.94 8.97
CA ILE A 137 -3.73 33.95 9.27
C ILE A 137 -4.43 32.70 9.81
N GLY A 138 -4.49 31.67 8.99
CA GLY A 138 -5.12 30.40 9.34
C GLY A 138 -4.20 29.21 9.11
N ARG A 139 -4.68 28.04 9.55
CA ARG A 139 -4.02 26.75 9.37
C ARG A 139 -4.93 25.75 8.66
N ILE A 140 -4.31 24.79 7.99
CA ILE A 140 -4.96 23.68 7.28
C ILE A 140 -4.17 22.38 7.52
N ASN A 141 -4.88 21.28 7.76
CA ASN A 141 -4.30 20.00 8.19
C ASN A 141 -4.56 18.92 7.13
N PHE A 142 -3.77 18.93 6.05
CA PHE A 142 -3.97 18.05 4.89
C PHE A 142 -2.70 17.39 4.37
N GLU A 143 -1.55 17.54 5.05
CA GLU A 143 -0.28 17.01 4.59
C GLU A 143 -0.20 15.49 4.83
N TYR A 144 -0.79 14.74 3.91
CA TYR A 144 -0.61 13.31 3.67
C TYR A 144 -0.85 13.04 2.18
N ASN A 145 -0.35 11.94 1.65
CA ASN A 145 -0.54 11.57 0.25
C ASN A 145 -1.60 10.48 0.16
N ALA A 146 -2.85 10.81 -0.19
CA ALA A 146 -3.82 9.80 -0.59
C ALA A 146 -3.38 9.18 -1.93
N VAL A 147 -3.08 7.88 -1.94
CA VAL A 147 -2.58 7.15 -3.12
C VAL A 147 -3.69 6.33 -3.76
N GLU A 148 -4.51 5.69 -2.93
CA GLU A 148 -5.72 4.99 -3.35
C GLU A 148 -6.89 5.43 -2.45
N THR A 149 -8.12 5.03 -2.80
CA THR A 149 -9.31 5.26 -1.95
C THR A 149 -9.13 4.91 -0.46
N ARG A 150 -8.29 3.92 -0.13
CA ARG A 150 -8.07 3.42 1.25
C ARG A 150 -6.60 3.43 1.69
N VAL A 151 -5.70 3.96 0.87
CA VAL A 151 -4.24 3.94 1.10
C VAL A 151 -3.70 5.36 1.17
N PHE A 152 -2.95 5.67 2.23
CA PHE A 152 -2.21 6.94 2.35
C PHE A 152 -0.73 6.73 2.63
N LEU A 153 0.11 7.66 2.17
CA LEU A 153 1.52 7.72 2.53
C LEU A 153 1.87 9.02 3.26
N THR A 154 2.84 8.89 4.16
CA THR A 154 3.39 9.97 5.00
C THR A 154 4.64 10.62 4.39
N ASP A 155 5.24 9.96 3.41
CA ASP A 155 6.24 10.47 2.45
C ASP A 155 5.84 9.94 1.07
N ASP A 156 6.26 10.58 -0.02
CA ASP A 156 6.06 10.11 -1.39
C ASP A 156 7.35 10.17 -2.25
N LYS A 157 8.48 10.48 -1.61
CA LYS A 157 9.80 10.61 -2.25
C LYS A 157 10.78 9.54 -1.75
N THR A 158 10.67 9.09 -0.50
CA THR A 158 11.51 8.02 0.04
C THR A 158 11.01 6.66 -0.45
N ALA A 159 11.74 6.03 -1.37
CA ALA A 159 11.35 4.72 -1.94
C ALA A 159 11.36 3.56 -0.93
N ASN A 160 12.18 3.63 0.12
CA ASN A 160 12.14 2.70 1.24
C ASN A 160 12.58 3.42 2.53
N SER A 161 11.69 3.45 3.53
CA SER A 161 11.89 4.12 4.82
C SER A 161 12.62 3.31 5.88
N MET A 162 12.81 1.99 5.70
CA MET A 162 13.48 1.11 6.67
C MET A 162 14.85 1.65 7.12
N PRO A 163 15.73 2.19 6.26
CA PRO A 163 17.02 2.70 6.72
C PRO A 163 16.89 3.81 7.76
N ILE A 164 15.85 4.66 7.70
CA ILE A 164 15.61 5.73 8.69
C ILE A 164 15.52 5.15 10.11
N TYR A 165 14.85 4.00 10.26
CA TYR A 165 14.55 3.41 11.57
C TYR A 165 15.55 2.34 12.03
N TYR A 166 16.13 1.58 11.09
CA TYR A 166 16.94 0.39 11.39
C TYR A 166 18.44 0.55 11.04
N ASN A 167 18.88 1.66 10.43
CA ASN A 167 20.31 1.96 10.24
C ASN A 167 20.84 2.91 11.32
N LYS A 168 21.90 2.49 12.02
CA LYS A 168 22.53 3.28 13.10
C LYS A 168 23.15 4.60 12.63
N ASN A 169 23.50 4.72 11.34
CA ASN A 169 24.09 5.93 10.78
C ASN A 169 23.10 7.12 10.72
N VAL A 170 21.79 6.88 10.86
CA VAL A 170 20.73 7.89 10.73
C VAL A 170 19.86 8.05 11.99
N LEU A 171 20.30 7.57 13.16
CA LEU A 171 19.53 7.64 14.42
C LEU A 171 19.04 9.05 14.77
N ASN A 172 19.81 10.09 14.42
CA ASN A 172 19.42 11.50 14.63
C ASN A 172 18.15 11.92 13.86
N PHE A 173 17.78 11.19 12.79
CA PHE A 173 16.60 11.44 11.98
C PHE A 173 15.37 10.62 12.42
N VAL A 174 15.52 9.65 13.31
CA VAL A 174 14.41 8.80 13.80
C VAL A 174 13.31 9.65 14.47
N MET A 175 13.67 10.50 15.43
CA MET A 175 12.67 11.34 16.13
C MET A 175 12.05 12.42 15.22
N PRO A 176 12.80 13.13 14.36
CA PRO A 176 12.23 13.97 13.30
C PRO A 176 11.25 13.23 12.38
N GLN A 177 11.58 11.99 11.98
CA GLN A 177 10.69 11.16 11.16
C GLN A 177 9.41 10.78 11.92
N ILE A 178 9.51 10.32 13.17
CA ILE A 178 8.37 9.99 14.03
C ILE A 178 7.42 11.20 14.17
N LYS A 179 7.98 12.40 14.37
CA LYS A 179 7.23 13.66 14.42
C LYS A 179 6.48 13.97 13.13
N GLN A 180 7.12 13.78 11.98
CA GLN A 180 6.50 13.96 10.67
C GLN A 180 5.40 12.92 10.41
N VAL A 181 5.61 11.66 10.78
CA VAL A 181 4.62 10.58 10.70
C VAL A 181 3.39 10.88 11.56
N ALA A 182 3.61 11.24 12.83
CA ALA A 182 2.55 11.63 13.76
C ALA A 182 1.71 12.80 13.23
N LYS A 183 2.36 13.82 12.66
CA LYS A 183 1.71 14.97 12.00
C LYS A 183 0.86 14.54 10.80
N CYS A 184 1.36 13.65 9.95
CA CYS A 184 0.60 13.12 8.82
C CYS A 184 -0.61 12.29 9.28
N LEU A 185 -0.45 11.44 10.30
CA LEU A 185 -1.55 10.68 10.90
C LEU A 185 -2.61 11.62 11.50
N LEU A 186 -2.19 12.68 12.21
CA LEU A 186 -3.08 13.72 12.71
C LEU A 186 -3.87 14.39 11.58
N ASN A 187 -3.23 14.72 10.46
CA ASN A 187 -3.90 15.30 9.29
C ASN A 187 -4.95 14.36 8.67
N VAL A 188 -4.68 13.05 8.60
CA VAL A 188 -5.67 12.04 8.17
C VAL A 188 -6.86 12.01 9.13
N MET A 189 -6.62 12.01 10.44
CA MET A 189 -7.72 12.02 11.41
C MET A 189 -8.56 13.30 11.31
N ILE A 190 -7.92 14.47 11.20
CA ILE A 190 -8.62 15.77 11.09
C ILE A 190 -9.47 15.84 9.82
N SER A 191 -8.96 15.41 8.66
CA SER A 191 -9.73 15.44 7.41
C SER A 191 -10.95 14.52 7.45
N MET A 192 -10.92 13.48 8.28
CA MET A 192 -11.99 12.50 8.47
C MET A 192 -12.88 12.76 9.70
N GLU A 193 -12.57 13.79 10.49
CA GLU A 193 -13.15 14.15 11.80
C GLU A 193 -13.00 13.09 12.91
N GLU A 194 -11.94 12.28 12.88
CA GLU A 194 -11.74 11.12 13.76
C GLU A 194 -10.93 11.41 15.04
N TYR A 195 -11.25 10.71 16.13
CA TYR A 195 -10.45 10.68 17.36
C TYR A 195 -10.29 9.20 17.80
N PRO A 196 -9.29 8.46 17.31
CA PRO A 196 -9.24 7.00 17.44
C PRO A 196 -8.80 6.51 18.82
N PHE A 197 -9.17 5.28 19.18
CA PHE A 197 -8.44 4.49 20.18
C PHE A 197 -7.09 4.06 19.60
N ILE A 198 -5.98 4.33 20.31
CA ILE A 198 -4.64 3.99 19.82
C ILE A 198 -4.20 2.64 20.37
N ARG A 199 -3.81 1.72 19.47
CA ARG A 199 -3.08 0.49 19.79
C ARG A 199 -1.76 0.47 19.03
N PHE A 200 -0.76 -0.20 19.58
CA PHE A 200 0.55 -0.32 18.92
C PHE A 200 1.14 -1.72 19.06
N TYR A 201 1.90 -2.17 18.05
CA TYR A 201 2.65 -3.42 18.12
C TYR A 201 3.77 -3.32 19.15
N ARG A 202 3.80 -4.30 20.06
CA ARG A 202 4.81 -4.43 21.11
C ARG A 202 5.34 -5.86 21.07
N PRO A 203 6.48 -6.12 20.41
CA PRO A 203 7.02 -7.46 20.33
C PRO A 203 7.49 -7.95 21.71
N VAL A 204 7.03 -9.14 22.11
CA VAL A 204 7.46 -9.80 23.35
C VAL A 204 8.86 -10.39 23.16
N ASP A 205 9.71 -10.27 24.18
CA ASP A 205 11.10 -10.76 24.24
C ASP A 205 12.04 -10.32 23.08
N ALA A 206 11.68 -9.26 22.34
CA ALA A 206 12.50 -8.73 21.27
C ALA A 206 13.80 -8.07 21.74
N ASN A 207 14.88 -8.32 21.00
CA ASN A 207 16.21 -7.76 21.25
C ASN A 207 16.80 -7.06 20.00
N TYR A 208 16.13 -6.02 19.52
CA TYR A 208 16.63 -5.12 18.47
C TYR A 208 16.32 -3.65 18.84
N ASP A 209 17.13 -2.71 18.34
CA ASP A 209 17.11 -1.31 18.77
C ASP A 209 15.74 -0.63 18.53
N ALA A 210 15.13 -0.88 17.36
CA ALA A 210 13.89 -0.25 16.93
C ALA A 210 12.60 -0.83 17.55
N LYS A 211 12.67 -1.79 18.47
CA LYS A 211 11.50 -2.52 19.01
C LYS A 211 10.42 -1.66 19.71
N ARG A 212 10.73 -0.39 20.01
CA ARG A 212 9.78 0.59 20.58
C ARG A 212 9.27 1.59 19.53
N LEU A 213 9.61 1.45 18.25
CA LEU A 213 9.19 2.38 17.20
C LEU A 213 7.66 2.58 17.14
N PRO A 214 6.80 1.54 17.19
CA PRO A 214 5.35 1.72 17.21
C PRO A 214 4.84 2.47 18.44
N GLU A 215 5.47 2.25 19.61
CA GLU A 215 5.15 2.93 20.87
C GLU A 215 5.49 4.42 20.81
N LEU A 216 6.66 4.77 20.24
CA LEU A 216 7.10 6.16 20.10
C LEU A 216 6.24 6.94 19.11
N ILE A 217 5.80 6.32 18.02
CA ILE A 217 4.83 6.93 17.09
C ILE A 217 3.47 7.12 17.77
N ALA A 218 3.03 6.16 18.59
CA ALA A 218 1.78 6.27 19.34
C ALA A 218 1.78 7.43 20.36
N ASP A 219 2.89 7.61 21.10
CA ASP A 219 3.03 8.71 22.07
C ASP A 219 3.07 10.09 21.39
N GLU A 220 3.88 10.24 20.34
CA GLU A 220 4.00 11.50 19.59
C GLU A 220 2.68 11.86 18.88
N PHE A 221 1.97 10.88 18.28
CA PHE A 221 0.64 11.12 17.73
C PHE A 221 -0.37 11.53 18.80
N GLN A 222 -0.39 10.86 19.96
CA GLN A 222 -1.26 11.25 21.07
C GLN A 222 -0.93 12.67 21.58
N LYS A 223 0.35 13.05 21.69
CA LYS A 223 0.79 14.41 22.05
C LYS A 223 0.21 15.46 21.11
N GLN A 224 0.39 15.28 19.81
CA GLN A 224 -0.07 16.25 18.80
C GLN A 224 -1.61 16.28 18.71
N MET A 225 -2.28 15.14 18.87
CA MET A 225 -3.74 15.08 18.96
C MET A 225 -4.26 15.81 20.21
N ASP A 226 -3.66 15.60 21.39
CA ASP A 226 -4.03 16.30 22.62
C ASP A 226 -3.89 17.82 22.46
N GLU A 227 -2.83 18.29 21.80
CA GLU A 227 -2.60 19.71 21.52
C GLU A 227 -3.60 20.31 20.52
N TYR A 228 -3.91 19.56 19.45
CA TYR A 228 -4.95 19.95 18.51
C TYR A 228 -6.32 20.07 19.18
N CYS A 229 -6.70 19.13 20.04
CA CYS A 229 -7.95 19.17 20.81
C CYS A 229 -7.98 20.35 21.82
N ARG A 230 -6.87 20.68 22.50
CA ARG A 230 -6.77 21.89 23.35
C ARG A 230 -7.05 23.17 22.57
N SER A 231 -6.58 23.21 21.32
CA SER A 231 -6.76 24.35 20.40
C SER A 231 -8.14 24.39 19.73
N ASN A 232 -8.85 23.25 19.70
CA ASN A 232 -10.13 23.07 19.00
C ASN A 232 -11.14 22.35 19.91
N GLN A 233 -11.71 23.08 20.88
CA GLN A 233 -12.58 22.52 21.93
C GLN A 233 -13.81 21.72 21.42
N ASN A 234 -14.24 21.95 20.18
CA ASN A 234 -15.38 21.26 19.55
C ASN A 234 -14.94 20.04 18.71
N TYR A 235 -13.74 19.50 18.92
CA TYR A 235 -13.21 18.34 18.20
C TYR A 235 -13.14 17.07 19.08
N PRO A 236 -13.57 15.89 18.57
CA PRO A 236 -14.36 15.71 17.36
C PRO A 236 -15.76 16.32 17.51
N THR A 237 -16.48 16.52 16.40
CA THR A 237 -17.82 17.11 16.43
C THR A 237 -18.78 16.27 17.31
N PRO A 238 -19.83 16.87 17.94
CA PRO A 238 -20.79 16.09 18.75
C PRO A 238 -21.47 14.96 17.97
N GLU A 239 -21.67 15.15 16.67
CA GLU A 239 -22.22 14.15 15.75
C GLU A 239 -21.28 12.96 15.54
N VAL A 240 -19.96 13.17 15.48
CA VAL A 240 -18.98 12.08 15.42
C VAL A 240 -18.77 11.46 16.81
N SER A 241 -18.77 12.27 17.87
CA SER A 241 -18.68 11.81 19.27
C SER A 241 -19.83 10.85 19.67
N ALA A 242 -20.97 10.93 18.99
CA ALA A 242 -22.11 10.03 19.18
C ALA A 242 -22.00 8.69 18.41
N LYS A 243 -20.95 8.50 17.58
CA LYS A 243 -20.71 7.28 16.79
C LYS A 243 -19.72 6.35 17.52
N THR A 244 -19.65 5.09 17.09
CA THR A 244 -18.60 4.17 17.55
C THR A 244 -17.22 4.72 17.17
N ARG A 245 -16.42 5.06 18.18
CA ARG A 245 -15.06 5.61 18.02
C ARG A 245 -14.19 4.74 17.12
N SER A 246 -13.40 5.35 16.25
CA SER A 246 -12.44 4.67 15.39
C SER A 246 -11.28 4.04 16.16
N ILE A 247 -10.48 3.21 15.49
CA ILE A 247 -9.27 2.60 16.06
C ILE A 247 -8.09 2.88 15.13
N LEU A 248 -6.96 3.29 15.70
CA LEU A 248 -5.67 3.45 15.02
C LEU A 248 -4.72 2.39 15.59
N LEU A 249 -4.30 1.47 14.74
CA LEU A 249 -3.27 0.48 15.03
C LEU A 249 -1.95 0.95 14.39
N ILE A 250 -0.89 1.03 15.18
CA ILE A 250 0.46 1.38 14.72
C ILE A 250 1.35 0.13 14.82
N THR A 251 2.11 -0.18 13.77
CA THR A 251 2.97 -1.36 13.66
C THR A 251 4.28 -0.99 12.97
N ASP A 252 5.21 -1.93 12.88
CA ASP A 252 6.42 -1.78 12.07
C ASP A 252 6.62 -2.99 11.14
N ARG A 253 7.55 -2.88 10.18
CA ARG A 253 7.85 -3.94 9.21
C ARG A 253 8.27 -5.29 9.84
N THR A 254 8.66 -5.32 11.12
CA THR A 254 9.08 -6.57 11.77
C THR A 254 7.92 -7.51 12.08
N ILE A 255 6.66 -7.02 12.01
CA ILE A 255 5.45 -7.80 12.27
C ILE A 255 5.25 -8.95 11.27
N ASP A 256 5.76 -8.79 10.05
CA ASP A 256 5.69 -9.76 8.97
C ASP A 256 6.85 -9.53 8.00
N LEU A 257 7.76 -10.52 7.93
CA LEU A 257 8.93 -10.52 7.05
C LEU A 257 8.75 -11.39 5.80
N PHE A 258 7.66 -12.17 5.70
CA PHE A 258 7.36 -12.98 4.53
C PHE A 258 6.62 -12.18 3.48
N ALA A 259 5.60 -11.40 3.87
CA ALA A 259 4.79 -10.59 2.95
C ALA A 259 5.59 -9.75 1.91
N PRO A 260 6.73 -9.09 2.25
CA PRO A 260 7.54 -8.36 1.26
C PRO A 260 8.48 -9.21 0.39
N LEU A 261 8.49 -10.54 0.52
CA LEU A 261 9.33 -11.44 -0.28
C LEU A 261 8.54 -12.34 -1.24
N LEU A 262 7.24 -12.53 -1.02
CA LEU A 262 6.44 -13.49 -1.80
C LEU A 262 6.10 -12.99 -3.20
N HIS A 263 6.10 -13.89 -4.18
CA HIS A 263 5.50 -13.65 -5.48
C HIS A 263 3.98 -13.70 -5.34
N GLU A 264 3.31 -12.58 -5.61
CA GLU A 264 1.86 -12.43 -5.49
C GLU A 264 1.22 -12.40 -6.88
N PHE A 265 0.19 -13.22 -7.09
CA PHE A 265 -0.45 -13.42 -8.40
C PHE A 265 -1.72 -12.57 -8.61
N THR A 266 -1.99 -11.61 -7.72
CA THR A 266 -3.03 -10.59 -7.98
C THR A 266 -2.48 -9.43 -8.79
N TYR A 267 -3.25 -8.95 -9.77
CA TYR A 267 -2.77 -8.16 -10.90
C TYR A 267 -1.80 -7.01 -10.54
N GLN A 268 -2.17 -6.12 -9.62
CA GLN A 268 -1.30 -5.00 -9.22
C GLN A 268 0.00 -5.46 -8.54
N ALA A 269 -0.09 -6.40 -7.61
CA ALA A 269 1.08 -6.90 -6.89
C ALA A 269 2.05 -7.59 -7.84
N MET A 270 1.52 -8.42 -8.75
CA MET A 270 2.29 -9.12 -9.77
C MET A 270 2.99 -8.14 -10.72
N ALA A 271 2.25 -7.17 -11.27
CA ALA A 271 2.79 -6.19 -12.21
C ALA A 271 3.91 -5.33 -11.59
N MET A 272 3.74 -4.90 -10.33
CA MET A 272 4.73 -4.08 -9.63
C MET A 272 5.95 -4.88 -9.16
N ASP A 273 5.87 -6.21 -9.07
CA ASP A 273 6.99 -7.10 -8.77
C ASP A 273 7.79 -7.47 -10.04
N ILE A 274 7.13 -8.03 -11.07
CA ILE A 274 7.85 -8.72 -12.15
C ILE A 274 8.10 -7.89 -13.42
N VAL A 275 7.37 -6.78 -13.63
CA VAL A 275 7.52 -5.96 -14.84
C VAL A 275 8.59 -4.89 -14.60
N GLN A 276 9.78 -5.10 -15.17
CA GLN A 276 11.00 -4.31 -14.90
C GLN A 276 10.83 -2.77 -14.89
N SER A 277 10.04 -2.19 -15.79
CA SER A 277 9.84 -0.73 -15.81
C SER A 277 8.97 -0.23 -14.64
N LEU A 278 7.94 -1.00 -14.24
CA LEU A 278 7.16 -0.75 -13.02
C LEU A 278 8.00 -1.04 -11.75
N GLU A 279 8.78 -2.13 -11.76
CA GLU A 279 9.69 -2.56 -10.67
C GLU A 279 10.74 -1.47 -10.32
N ARG A 280 11.12 -0.64 -11.29
CA ARG A 280 12.24 0.31 -11.14
C ARG A 280 11.80 1.77 -11.16
N GLU A 281 10.96 2.13 -12.11
CA GLU A 281 10.59 3.53 -12.38
C GLU A 281 9.16 3.85 -11.93
N GLY A 282 8.33 2.83 -11.62
CA GLY A 282 6.91 3.03 -11.31
C GLY A 282 6.06 3.39 -12.54
N VAL A 283 6.62 3.24 -13.74
CA VAL A 283 6.00 3.60 -15.02
C VAL A 283 6.01 2.38 -15.94
N PHE A 284 4.85 2.04 -16.50
CA PHE A 284 4.76 1.03 -17.54
C PHE A 284 5.09 1.63 -18.90
N LYS A 285 6.03 1.00 -19.60
CA LYS A 285 6.47 1.39 -20.94
C LYS A 285 6.08 0.30 -21.92
N TYR A 286 5.28 0.65 -22.91
CA TYR A 286 4.72 -0.27 -23.90
C TYR A 286 4.50 0.42 -25.25
N GLN A 287 4.26 -0.36 -26.29
CA GLN A 287 3.97 0.15 -27.62
C GLN A 287 2.47 0.06 -27.90
N SER A 288 1.90 1.13 -28.45
CA SER A 288 0.50 1.19 -28.86
C SER A 288 0.38 1.65 -30.31
N GLU A 289 -0.38 0.90 -31.09
CA GLU A 289 -0.82 1.31 -32.43
C GLU A 289 -1.97 2.32 -32.31
N ASN A 290 -2.06 3.28 -33.23
CA ASN A 290 -3.15 4.26 -33.32
C ASN A 290 -4.06 3.97 -34.54
N GLU A 291 -5.13 4.77 -34.72
CA GLU A 291 -6.11 4.61 -35.84
C GLU A 291 -5.51 4.67 -37.26
N LYS A 292 -4.24 5.08 -37.40
CA LYS A 292 -3.52 5.18 -38.68
C LYS A 292 -2.51 4.05 -38.88
N GLY A 293 -2.38 3.12 -37.93
CA GLY A 293 -1.32 2.11 -37.93
C GLY A 293 0.05 2.61 -37.47
N GLU A 294 0.13 3.82 -36.88
CA GLU A 294 1.39 4.35 -36.36
C GLU A 294 1.64 3.78 -34.95
N VAL A 295 2.72 3.02 -34.77
CA VAL A 295 3.15 2.52 -33.46
C VAL A 295 3.88 3.63 -32.70
N ASN A 296 3.43 3.91 -31.48
CA ASN A 296 4.01 4.90 -30.60
C ASN A 296 4.46 4.24 -29.29
N ASP A 297 5.62 4.64 -28.76
CA ASP A 297 6.03 4.30 -27.40
C ASP A 297 5.19 5.12 -26.40
N VAL A 298 4.54 4.44 -25.47
CA VAL A 298 3.63 5.02 -24.47
C VAL A 298 4.16 4.72 -23.07
N GLU A 299 4.19 5.76 -22.23
CA GLU A 299 4.46 5.67 -20.80
C GLU A 299 3.17 5.88 -20.01
N ALA A 300 2.84 4.97 -19.08
CA ALA A 300 1.63 5.02 -18.27
C ALA A 300 1.93 4.72 -16.80
N THR A 301 1.32 5.48 -15.89
CA THR A 301 1.31 5.21 -14.45
C THR A 301 0.00 4.52 -14.06
N LEU A 302 0.06 3.60 -13.09
CA LEU A 302 -1.11 2.82 -12.66
C LEU A 302 -1.90 3.49 -11.53
N ASN A 303 -1.51 4.68 -11.07
CA ASN A 303 -2.09 5.34 -9.89
C ASN A 303 -3.37 6.14 -10.21
N ASN A 304 -4.09 5.81 -11.29
CA ASN A 304 -5.26 6.56 -11.74
C ASN A 304 -6.56 6.01 -11.12
N GLU A 305 -6.98 6.55 -9.97
CA GLU A 305 -8.23 6.15 -9.31
C GLU A 305 -9.52 6.61 -10.04
N ASN A 306 -9.42 7.19 -11.25
CA ASN A 306 -10.54 7.42 -12.17
C ASN A 306 -10.59 6.39 -13.32
N ASP A 307 -9.61 5.49 -13.40
CA ASP A 307 -9.62 4.35 -14.30
C ASP A 307 -10.48 3.24 -13.69
N GLU A 308 -11.66 3.03 -14.27
CA GLU A 308 -12.63 2.07 -13.76
C GLU A 308 -12.17 0.62 -13.99
N ASP A 309 -11.37 0.36 -15.03
CA ASP A 309 -10.82 -0.98 -15.28
C ASP A 309 -9.70 -1.29 -14.29
N TRP A 310 -8.78 -0.35 -14.05
CA TRP A 310 -7.75 -0.52 -13.03
C TRP A 310 -8.33 -0.84 -11.66
N VAL A 311 -9.28 -0.02 -11.18
CA VAL A 311 -9.87 -0.16 -9.84
C VAL A 311 -10.59 -1.49 -9.67
N ASN A 312 -11.26 -1.99 -10.71
CA ASN A 312 -11.98 -3.27 -10.67
C ASN A 312 -11.05 -4.49 -10.82
N LEU A 313 -9.97 -4.38 -11.60
CA LEU A 313 -9.09 -5.52 -11.93
C LEU A 313 -7.92 -5.70 -10.94
N ARG A 314 -7.41 -4.62 -10.34
CA ARG A 314 -6.10 -4.59 -9.64
C ARG A 314 -5.90 -5.61 -8.52
N HIS A 315 -6.99 -5.98 -7.84
CA HIS A 315 -6.98 -6.85 -6.67
C HIS A 315 -7.42 -8.30 -6.96
N LEU A 316 -7.85 -8.58 -8.19
CA LEU A 316 -8.23 -9.93 -8.63
C LEU A 316 -6.98 -10.76 -8.97
N HIS A 317 -7.15 -12.08 -9.02
CA HIS A 317 -6.09 -12.97 -9.52
C HIS A 317 -5.82 -12.70 -11.01
N ILE A 318 -4.57 -12.77 -11.46
CA ILE A 318 -4.17 -12.36 -12.82
C ILE A 318 -4.95 -13.08 -13.93
N ILE A 319 -5.35 -14.34 -13.70
CA ILE A 319 -6.18 -15.13 -14.61
C ILE A 319 -7.59 -14.50 -14.73
N GLU A 320 -8.23 -14.19 -13.60
CA GLU A 320 -9.55 -13.54 -13.56
C GLU A 320 -9.49 -12.15 -14.20
N SER A 321 -8.42 -11.38 -13.95
CA SER A 321 -8.20 -10.09 -14.62
C SER A 321 -8.10 -10.24 -16.13
N SER A 322 -7.40 -11.28 -16.61
CA SER A 322 -7.25 -11.60 -18.04
C SER A 322 -8.58 -12.01 -18.69
N GLU A 323 -9.41 -12.78 -18.01
CA GLU A 323 -10.74 -13.16 -18.52
C GLU A 323 -11.67 -11.94 -18.59
N LEU A 324 -11.72 -11.13 -17.53
CA LEU A 324 -12.59 -9.96 -17.47
C LEU A 324 -12.23 -8.89 -18.52
N ILE A 325 -10.94 -8.61 -18.75
CA ILE A 325 -10.54 -7.63 -19.77
C ILE A 325 -10.88 -8.12 -21.19
N VAL A 326 -10.71 -9.42 -21.49
CA VAL A 326 -11.08 -10.01 -22.79
C VAL A 326 -12.60 -10.02 -22.98
N ASN A 327 -13.37 -10.32 -21.93
CA ASN A 327 -14.83 -10.24 -21.94
C ASN A 327 -15.30 -8.81 -22.20
N LYS A 328 -14.74 -7.79 -21.51
CA LYS A 328 -15.09 -6.39 -21.73
C LYS A 328 -14.78 -5.93 -23.17
N ILE A 329 -13.62 -6.30 -23.71
CA ILE A 329 -13.28 -6.03 -25.13
C ILE A 329 -14.30 -6.69 -26.06
N THR A 330 -14.66 -7.94 -25.80
CA THR A 330 -15.64 -8.68 -26.62
C THR A 330 -17.04 -8.04 -26.56
N GLU A 331 -17.46 -7.54 -25.38
CA GLU A 331 -18.71 -6.79 -25.23
C GLU A 331 -18.67 -5.44 -25.96
N LEU A 332 -17.56 -4.70 -25.90
CA LEU A 332 -17.38 -3.45 -26.63
C LEU A 332 -17.51 -3.66 -28.15
N VAL A 333 -16.90 -4.73 -28.68
CA VAL A 333 -17.02 -5.14 -30.09
C VAL A 333 -18.45 -5.59 -30.45
N LYS A 334 -19.11 -6.32 -29.55
CA LYS A 334 -20.50 -6.77 -29.74
C LYS A 334 -21.49 -5.60 -29.77
N ASN A 335 -21.29 -4.60 -28.92
CA ASN A 335 -22.18 -3.45 -28.76
C ASN A 335 -22.01 -2.37 -29.84
N ASN A 336 -20.90 -2.37 -30.59
CA ASN A 336 -20.61 -1.40 -31.66
C ASN A 336 -20.53 -2.04 -33.08
N PRO A 337 -21.57 -2.78 -33.54
CA PRO A 337 -21.52 -3.54 -34.80
C PRO A 337 -21.33 -2.70 -36.07
N LEU A 338 -21.75 -1.43 -36.06
CA LEU A 338 -21.74 -0.57 -37.24
C LEU A 338 -20.37 0.06 -37.53
N MET A 339 -19.38 -0.18 -36.68
CA MET A 339 -18.05 0.44 -36.75
C MET A 339 -16.92 -0.59 -36.95
N ILE A 340 -17.24 -1.89 -37.00
CA ILE A 340 -16.27 -2.99 -36.94
C ILE A 340 -16.65 -4.10 -37.93
N ASP A 341 -15.68 -4.57 -38.72
CA ASP A 341 -15.81 -5.80 -39.51
C ASP A 341 -15.65 -7.04 -38.61
N ARG A 342 -16.78 -7.65 -38.23
CA ARG A 342 -16.84 -8.83 -37.36
C ARG A 342 -16.21 -10.09 -37.96
N SER A 343 -15.95 -10.15 -39.28
CA SER A 343 -15.41 -11.35 -39.93
C SER A 343 -14.00 -11.73 -39.48
N LYS A 344 -13.28 -10.79 -38.84
CA LYS A 344 -11.90 -10.98 -38.38
C LYS A 344 -11.76 -11.29 -36.89
N ALA A 345 -12.84 -11.21 -36.10
CA ALA A 345 -12.75 -11.16 -34.63
C ALA A 345 -12.72 -12.55 -33.95
N SER A 346 -11.63 -13.32 -34.08
CA SER A 346 -11.52 -14.65 -33.43
C SER A 346 -10.36 -14.79 -32.44
N THR A 347 -9.25 -14.06 -32.62
CA THR A 347 -8.10 -14.11 -31.68
C THR A 347 -8.01 -12.85 -30.81
N SER A 348 -7.25 -12.94 -29.72
CA SER A 348 -6.94 -11.78 -28.87
C SER A 348 -6.23 -10.65 -29.64
N SER A 349 -5.46 -10.98 -30.68
CA SER A 349 -4.77 -9.99 -31.52
C SER A 349 -5.76 -9.27 -32.44
N ASP A 350 -6.74 -9.99 -33.00
CA ASP A 350 -7.79 -9.38 -33.82
C ASP A 350 -8.68 -8.46 -33.01
N LEU A 351 -9.03 -8.85 -31.78
CA LEU A 351 -9.74 -7.99 -30.83
C LEU A 351 -8.97 -6.71 -30.53
N MET A 352 -7.65 -6.79 -30.37
CA MET A 352 -6.79 -5.62 -30.15
C MET A 352 -6.70 -4.72 -31.39
N TYR A 353 -6.58 -5.30 -32.59
CA TYR A 353 -6.64 -4.55 -33.86
C TYR A 353 -7.97 -3.81 -34.03
N ILE A 354 -9.08 -4.46 -33.69
CA ILE A 354 -10.42 -3.86 -33.72
C ILE A 354 -10.52 -2.69 -32.72
N VAL A 355 -10.02 -2.87 -31.50
CA VAL A 355 -9.97 -1.82 -30.48
C VAL A 355 -9.10 -0.65 -30.93
N ALA A 356 -7.98 -0.88 -31.62
CA ALA A 356 -7.13 0.18 -32.19
C ALA A 356 -7.90 1.10 -33.17
N HIS A 357 -8.85 0.53 -33.92
CA HIS A 357 -9.62 1.22 -34.97
C HIS A 357 -11.01 1.73 -34.52
N LEU A 358 -11.38 1.57 -33.23
CA LEU A 358 -12.63 2.09 -32.68
C LEU A 358 -12.61 3.62 -32.55
N LYS A 359 -13.42 4.30 -33.36
CA LYS A 359 -13.55 5.77 -33.35
C LYS A 359 -14.48 6.26 -32.25
N GLY A 360 -14.08 7.33 -31.56
CA GLY A 360 -14.90 8.01 -30.54
C GLY A 360 -14.81 7.39 -29.14
N PHE A 361 -14.00 6.34 -28.96
CA PHE A 361 -13.77 5.65 -27.70
C PHE A 361 -12.30 5.78 -27.22
N ASP A 362 -11.63 6.91 -27.52
CA ASP A 362 -10.18 7.07 -27.33
C ASP A 362 -9.67 6.74 -25.91
N GLU A 363 -10.41 7.17 -24.89
CA GLU A 363 -10.06 6.91 -23.48
C GLU A 363 -10.23 5.43 -23.10
N GLU A 364 -11.36 4.84 -23.47
CA GLU A 364 -11.64 3.42 -23.19
C GLU A 364 -10.69 2.51 -23.97
N ARG A 365 -10.42 2.82 -25.25
CA ARG A 365 -9.36 2.19 -26.04
C ARG A 365 -8.03 2.23 -25.31
N ARG A 366 -7.60 3.40 -24.81
CA ARG A 366 -6.33 3.56 -24.10
C ARG A 366 -6.25 2.69 -22.84
N GLN A 367 -7.30 2.69 -22.02
CA GLN A 367 -7.39 1.90 -20.78
C GLN A 367 -7.39 0.40 -21.06
N LEU A 368 -8.19 -0.05 -22.04
CA LEU A 368 -8.23 -1.45 -22.47
C LEU A 368 -6.89 -1.93 -23.05
N THR A 369 -6.22 -1.13 -23.90
CA THR A 369 -4.88 -1.45 -24.42
C THR A 369 -3.88 -1.58 -23.28
N LEU A 370 -3.81 -0.59 -22.38
CA LEU A 370 -2.93 -0.59 -21.20
C LEU A 370 -3.14 -1.85 -20.34
N HIS A 371 -4.39 -2.05 -19.94
CA HIS A 371 -5.06 -3.28 -19.54
C HIS A 371 -4.41 -4.57 -20.04
N LYS A 372 -4.75 -4.85 -21.29
CA LYS A 372 -4.46 -6.12 -21.95
C LYS A 372 -2.96 -6.33 -22.10
N THR A 373 -2.23 -5.32 -22.57
CA THR A 373 -0.78 -5.41 -22.80
C THR A 373 -0.01 -5.64 -21.50
N LEU A 374 -0.43 -5.05 -20.37
CA LEU A 374 0.24 -5.28 -19.08
C LEU A 374 -0.06 -6.67 -18.52
N ILE A 375 -1.31 -7.14 -18.61
CA ILE A 375 -1.71 -8.49 -18.17
C ILE A 375 -0.97 -9.57 -18.97
N ASP A 376 -0.96 -9.45 -20.30
CA ASP A 376 -0.24 -10.38 -21.19
C ASP A 376 1.24 -10.45 -20.82
N LYS A 377 1.89 -9.29 -20.64
CA LYS A 377 3.30 -9.22 -20.23
C LYS A 377 3.56 -9.86 -18.86
N CYS A 378 2.63 -9.78 -17.92
CA CYS A 378 2.75 -10.46 -16.63
C CYS A 378 2.67 -11.99 -16.79
N LEU A 379 1.76 -12.47 -17.62
CA LEU A 379 1.61 -13.90 -17.93
C LEU A 379 2.84 -14.45 -18.68
N ASP A 380 3.38 -13.71 -19.65
CA ASP A 380 4.60 -14.07 -20.40
C ASP A 380 5.84 -14.12 -19.50
N ILE A 381 6.01 -13.15 -18.60
CA ILE A 381 7.13 -13.13 -17.64
C ILE A 381 6.99 -14.28 -16.64
N ASN A 382 5.77 -14.58 -16.17
CA ASN A 382 5.52 -15.73 -15.31
C ASN A 382 5.81 -17.07 -16.00
N ALA A 383 5.39 -17.23 -17.26
CA ALA A 383 5.61 -18.46 -18.03
C ALA A 383 7.09 -18.66 -18.41
N SER A 384 7.81 -17.58 -18.75
CA SER A 384 9.24 -17.66 -19.10
C SER A 384 10.15 -17.94 -17.89
N ARG A 385 9.86 -17.33 -16.72
CA ARG A 385 10.59 -17.57 -15.45
C ARG A 385 10.02 -18.75 -14.63
N LYS A 386 8.89 -19.32 -15.06
CA LYS A 386 8.14 -20.42 -14.42
C LYS A 386 7.87 -20.19 -12.92
N LEU A 387 7.50 -18.95 -12.57
CA LEU A 387 7.34 -18.52 -11.18
C LEU A 387 6.23 -19.28 -10.48
N ALA A 388 5.04 -19.35 -11.09
CA ALA A 388 3.90 -20.10 -10.57
C ALA A 388 4.15 -21.62 -10.45
N GLU A 389 4.92 -22.21 -11.39
CA GLU A 389 5.12 -23.66 -11.47
C GLU A 389 6.10 -24.18 -10.41
N PHE A 390 7.10 -23.40 -10.01
CA PHE A 390 8.18 -23.86 -9.13
C PHE A 390 8.49 -22.94 -7.96
N ALA A 391 8.71 -21.63 -8.21
CA ALA A 391 9.14 -20.72 -7.15
C ALA A 391 8.02 -20.47 -6.13
N ALA A 392 6.81 -20.16 -6.60
CA ALA A 392 5.67 -19.84 -5.76
C ALA A 392 5.24 -21.01 -4.87
N ASP A 393 5.20 -22.23 -5.38
CA ASP A 393 4.80 -23.41 -4.57
C ASP A 393 5.78 -23.67 -3.42
N PHE A 394 7.09 -23.51 -3.67
CA PHE A 394 8.12 -23.56 -2.65
C PHE A 394 7.97 -22.44 -1.61
N GLU A 395 7.72 -21.20 -2.06
CA GLU A 395 7.50 -20.04 -1.19
C GLU A 395 6.31 -20.27 -0.25
N GLN A 396 5.16 -20.67 -0.81
CA GLN A 396 3.93 -20.96 -0.06
C GLN A 396 4.12 -22.11 0.93
N THR A 397 4.82 -23.17 0.52
CA THR A 397 5.12 -24.33 1.38
C THR A 397 6.06 -23.97 2.53
N CYS A 398 7.04 -23.08 2.32
CA CYS A 398 7.89 -22.55 3.39
C CYS A 398 7.11 -21.70 4.39
N CYS A 399 6.20 -20.83 3.91
CA CYS A 399 5.33 -20.04 4.80
C CYS A 399 4.33 -20.89 5.59
N ALA A 400 4.06 -22.12 5.12
CA ALA A 400 3.18 -23.11 5.74
C ALA A 400 3.93 -24.18 6.57
N ASP A 401 5.05 -23.81 7.21
CA ASP A 401 5.88 -24.71 8.06
C ASP A 401 6.33 -26.02 7.38
N GLY A 402 6.44 -25.98 6.05
CA GLY A 402 6.84 -27.08 5.19
C GLY A 402 5.68 -28.00 4.78
N VAL A 403 4.44 -27.51 4.81
CA VAL A 403 3.23 -28.26 4.43
C VAL A 403 2.77 -27.82 3.03
N SER A 404 2.69 -28.76 2.09
CA SER A 404 2.21 -28.55 0.72
C SER A 404 0.72 -28.17 0.69
N PHE A 405 0.19 -27.87 -0.49
CA PHE A 405 -1.23 -27.56 -0.66
C PHE A 405 -2.14 -28.74 -0.29
N GLU A 406 -1.70 -29.97 -0.59
CA GLU A 406 -2.35 -31.24 -0.29
C GLU A 406 -2.34 -31.59 1.21
N GLY A 407 -1.64 -30.81 2.04
CA GLY A 407 -1.46 -31.07 3.46
C GLY A 407 -0.28 -32.00 3.79
N GLU A 408 0.55 -32.38 2.81
CA GLU A 408 1.70 -33.24 3.02
C GLU A 408 2.91 -32.45 3.54
N ARG A 409 3.62 -32.99 4.54
CA ARG A 409 4.79 -32.31 5.11
C ARG A 409 6.08 -32.69 4.40
N ASN A 410 6.60 -31.79 3.58
CA ASN A 410 7.88 -31.93 2.92
C ASN A 410 9.04 -31.73 3.94
N LYS A 411 9.87 -32.77 4.12
CA LYS A 411 11.06 -32.75 4.99
C LYS A 411 12.35 -32.40 4.24
N HIS A 412 12.28 -32.37 2.91
CA HIS A 412 13.41 -32.32 1.97
C HIS A 412 13.48 -31.01 1.17
N LEU A 413 12.79 -29.96 1.61
CA LEU A 413 12.82 -28.61 1.00
C LEU A 413 14.22 -28.00 0.76
N HIS A 414 15.29 -28.55 1.34
CA HIS A 414 16.65 -28.14 0.97
C HIS A 414 17.05 -28.63 -0.43
N ASP A 415 16.62 -29.83 -0.82
CA ASP A 415 16.88 -30.41 -2.14
C ASP A 415 16.11 -29.63 -3.21
N ASP A 416 14.84 -29.32 -2.95
CA ASP A 416 14.00 -28.46 -3.81
C ASP A 416 14.61 -27.07 -3.99
N LEU A 417 15.10 -26.45 -2.89
CA LEU A 417 15.81 -25.17 -2.94
C LEU A 417 17.07 -25.25 -3.80
N ILE A 418 17.90 -26.29 -3.66
CA ILE A 418 19.12 -26.45 -4.47
C ILE A 418 18.77 -26.55 -5.95
N VAL A 419 17.73 -27.31 -6.30
CA VAL A 419 17.22 -27.41 -7.67
C VAL A 419 16.77 -26.04 -8.18
N LEU A 420 15.99 -25.28 -7.41
CA LEU A 420 15.54 -23.93 -7.77
C LEU A 420 16.71 -22.95 -8.00
N LEU A 421 17.71 -22.95 -7.10
CA LEU A 421 18.86 -22.05 -7.20
C LEU A 421 19.73 -22.33 -8.43
N ALA A 422 19.79 -23.59 -8.88
CA ALA A 422 20.56 -24.01 -10.05
C ALA A 422 19.90 -23.68 -11.40
N ARG A 423 18.68 -23.11 -11.44
CA ARG A 423 17.97 -22.83 -12.70
C ARG A 423 18.39 -21.51 -13.34
N ASP A 424 18.52 -21.48 -14.66
CA ASP A 424 18.87 -20.27 -15.40
C ASP A 424 17.67 -19.36 -15.72
N ASP A 425 16.43 -19.87 -15.59
CA ASP A 425 15.20 -19.11 -15.86
C ASP A 425 14.75 -18.20 -14.70
N LEU A 426 15.29 -18.39 -13.49
CA LEU A 426 15.00 -17.55 -12.32
C LEU A 426 15.99 -16.39 -12.18
N HIS A 427 15.48 -15.18 -11.90
CA HIS A 427 16.31 -14.02 -11.66
C HIS A 427 17.07 -14.15 -10.33
N ILE A 428 18.22 -13.48 -10.22
CA ILE A 428 19.04 -13.46 -9.00
C ILE A 428 18.24 -12.96 -7.79
N ASN A 429 17.34 -11.98 -7.98
CA ASN A 429 16.44 -11.49 -6.92
C ASN A 429 15.48 -12.60 -6.42
N ASP A 430 15.02 -13.49 -7.29
CA ASP A 430 14.13 -14.61 -6.93
C ASP A 430 14.91 -15.61 -6.08
N LYS A 431 16.09 -15.99 -6.55
CA LYS A 431 17.03 -16.87 -5.82
C LYS A 431 17.35 -16.29 -4.43
N MET A 432 17.51 -14.97 -4.29
CA MET A 432 17.66 -14.31 -2.99
C MET A 432 16.42 -14.41 -2.10
N ARG A 433 15.21 -14.18 -2.65
CA ARG A 433 13.92 -14.30 -1.94
C ARG A 433 13.74 -15.72 -1.41
N LEU A 434 13.96 -16.73 -2.26
CA LEU A 434 13.85 -18.15 -1.91
C LEU A 434 14.76 -18.52 -0.73
N ILE A 435 16.02 -18.08 -0.71
CA ILE A 435 16.94 -18.37 0.42
C ILE A 435 16.50 -17.63 1.69
N LEU A 436 16.02 -16.37 1.62
CA LEU A 436 15.50 -15.65 2.79
C LEU A 436 14.25 -16.32 3.38
N ILE A 437 13.29 -16.66 2.53
CA ILE A 437 12.05 -17.37 2.89
C ILE A 437 12.38 -18.72 3.55
N TYR A 438 13.30 -19.48 2.95
CA TYR A 438 13.78 -20.73 3.52
C TYR A 438 14.48 -20.53 4.88
N ALA A 439 15.29 -19.48 5.02
CA ALA A 439 15.97 -19.16 6.28
C ALA A 439 14.99 -18.77 7.39
N TYR A 440 13.91 -18.05 7.08
CA TYR A 440 12.82 -17.76 8.02
C TYR A 440 12.09 -19.04 8.45
N TYR A 441 11.73 -19.89 7.49
CA TYR A 441 11.14 -21.21 7.74
C TYR A 441 12.01 -22.09 8.66
N ARG A 442 13.32 -22.14 8.43
CA ARG A 442 14.27 -22.93 9.25
C ARG A 442 14.60 -22.32 10.62
N GLY A 443 14.06 -21.13 10.95
CA GLY A 443 14.43 -20.38 12.14
C GLY A 443 15.93 -20.07 12.15
N GLY A 444 16.48 -19.57 11.04
CA GLY A 444 17.89 -19.26 10.85
C GLY A 444 18.74 -20.39 10.25
N LEU A 445 19.82 -20.01 9.56
CA LEU A 445 20.78 -20.89 8.90
C LEU A 445 22.15 -20.82 9.57
N ILE A 446 23.01 -21.78 9.26
CA ILE A 446 24.43 -21.74 9.64
C ILE A 446 25.21 -21.07 8.51
N ARG A 447 26.22 -20.30 8.85
CA ARG A 447 26.97 -19.50 7.89
C ARG A 447 27.55 -20.31 6.72
N ALA A 448 28.13 -21.48 7.01
CA ALA A 448 28.68 -22.37 6.00
C ALA A 448 27.63 -22.96 5.04
N ASP A 449 26.36 -23.08 5.45
CA ASP A 449 25.29 -23.58 4.58
C ASP A 449 24.75 -22.46 3.69
N PHE A 450 24.62 -21.24 4.21
CA PHE A 450 24.35 -20.04 3.40
C PHE A 450 25.39 -19.82 2.31
N GLU A 451 26.68 -19.99 2.63
CA GLU A 451 27.79 -19.89 1.67
C GLU A 451 27.78 -21.01 0.61
N LYS A 452 27.20 -22.18 0.89
CA LYS A 452 26.92 -23.20 -0.13
C LYS A 452 25.73 -22.79 -1.00
N LEU A 453 24.63 -22.33 -0.40
CA LEU A 453 23.43 -21.91 -1.13
C LEU A 453 23.73 -20.78 -2.12
N ILE A 454 24.55 -19.79 -1.75
CA ILE A 454 24.99 -18.75 -2.71
C ILE A 454 25.74 -19.35 -3.91
N LYS A 455 26.60 -20.36 -3.71
CA LYS A 455 27.35 -20.98 -4.81
C LYS A 455 26.43 -21.68 -5.81
N PHE A 456 25.31 -22.24 -5.37
CA PHE A 456 24.30 -22.83 -6.25
C PHE A 456 23.55 -21.80 -7.13
N ILE A 457 23.60 -20.50 -6.80
CA ILE A 457 23.02 -19.43 -7.65
C ILE A 457 23.79 -19.32 -8.99
N GLY A 458 25.05 -19.76 -9.05
CA GLY A 458 25.88 -19.75 -10.25
C GLY A 458 26.53 -18.39 -10.57
N VAL A 459 26.66 -17.51 -9.58
CA VAL A 459 27.15 -16.13 -9.77
C VAL A 459 28.58 -15.98 -9.25
N ASP A 460 29.54 -15.86 -10.16
CA ASP A 460 30.96 -15.58 -9.87
C ASP A 460 31.25 -14.08 -9.57
N ASP A 461 30.23 -13.22 -9.65
CA ASP A 461 30.35 -11.80 -9.31
C ASP A 461 30.41 -11.58 -7.78
N ARG A 462 31.63 -11.31 -7.28
CA ARG A 462 31.90 -10.93 -5.89
C ARG A 462 31.06 -9.76 -5.39
N HIS A 463 30.68 -8.82 -6.26
CA HIS A 463 29.82 -7.70 -5.88
C HIS A 463 28.40 -8.16 -5.55
N ILE A 464 27.83 -9.06 -6.37
CA ILE A 464 26.51 -9.66 -6.11
C ILE A 464 26.55 -10.53 -4.86
N THR A 465 27.56 -11.39 -4.70
CA THR A 465 27.76 -12.17 -3.45
C THR A 465 27.82 -11.26 -2.23
N GLY A 466 28.60 -10.17 -2.29
CA GLY A 466 28.71 -9.22 -1.18
C GLY A 466 27.43 -8.41 -0.93
N LEU A 467 26.58 -8.19 -1.94
CA LEU A 467 25.26 -7.59 -1.77
C LEU A 467 24.30 -8.55 -1.04
N MET A 468 24.27 -9.82 -1.45
CA MET A 468 23.51 -10.87 -0.76
C MET A 468 23.94 -10.98 0.70
N GLU A 469 25.24 -11.12 0.94
CA GLU A 469 25.78 -11.23 2.30
C GLU A 469 25.36 -10.05 3.19
N ARG A 470 25.38 -8.82 2.67
CA ARG A 470 24.87 -7.63 3.37
C ARG A 470 23.37 -7.68 3.64
N CYS A 471 22.53 -8.13 2.69
CA CYS A 471 21.10 -8.33 2.96
C CYS A 471 20.89 -9.24 4.17
N PHE A 472 21.54 -10.40 4.16
CA PHE A 472 21.35 -11.46 5.14
C PHE A 472 21.89 -11.07 6.52
N ASN A 473 23.09 -10.47 6.59
CA ASN A 473 23.67 -9.97 7.85
C ASN A 473 22.79 -8.88 8.51
N ASN A 474 22.01 -8.13 7.73
CA ASN A 474 21.20 -7.02 8.24
C ASN A 474 19.80 -7.43 8.71
N VAL A 475 19.35 -8.66 8.46
CA VAL A 475 18.03 -9.16 8.90
C VAL A 475 17.89 -9.14 10.43
N ASP A 476 19.00 -9.36 11.16
CA ASP A 476 19.06 -9.28 12.62
C ASP A 476 18.54 -7.93 13.16
N LYS A 477 18.71 -6.84 12.39
CA LYS A 477 18.23 -5.49 12.75
C LYS A 477 16.69 -5.36 12.70
N LEU A 478 15.99 -6.30 12.05
CA LEU A 478 14.54 -6.43 12.00
C LEU A 478 14.00 -7.46 13.02
N GLY A 479 14.79 -7.80 14.04
CA GLY A 479 14.37 -8.69 15.12
C GLY A 479 14.18 -10.14 14.68
N PHE A 480 15.00 -10.63 13.75
CA PHE A 480 15.08 -12.05 13.39
C PHE A 480 16.53 -12.47 13.29
N GLN A 481 17.01 -13.36 14.17
CA GLN A 481 18.40 -13.84 14.11
C GLN A 481 18.54 -14.83 12.94
N LEU A 482 19.15 -14.38 11.84
CA LEU A 482 19.25 -15.17 10.62
C LEU A 482 20.39 -16.19 10.66
N PHE A 483 21.49 -15.86 11.34
CA PHE A 483 22.65 -16.75 11.48
C PHE A 483 22.74 -17.37 12.88
N LYS A 484 22.75 -18.70 12.91
CA LYS A 484 23.05 -19.51 14.10
C LYS A 484 24.55 -19.53 14.35
N THR A 485 24.94 -19.50 15.62
CA THR A 485 26.35 -19.59 16.03
C THR A 485 26.83 -21.04 15.89
N ASP A 486 26.02 -21.98 16.37
CA ASP A 486 26.30 -23.41 16.39
C ASP A 486 25.20 -24.24 15.72
N ILE A 487 25.58 -25.42 15.18
CA ILE A 487 24.63 -26.39 14.60
C ILE A 487 23.55 -26.84 15.60
N LYS A 488 23.91 -26.81 16.89
CA LYS A 488 23.07 -27.27 18.00
C LYS A 488 22.13 -26.19 18.55
N ASP A 489 22.26 -24.95 18.08
CA ASP A 489 21.38 -23.86 18.49
C ASP A 489 19.94 -24.16 18.06
N LYS A 490 18.99 -23.85 18.95
CA LYS A 490 17.57 -23.99 18.63
C LYS A 490 17.21 -23.05 17.46
N PRO A 491 16.27 -23.43 16.59
CA PRO A 491 15.69 -22.50 15.64
C PRO A 491 15.21 -21.22 16.33
N PHE A 492 15.50 -20.07 15.73
CA PHE A 492 14.99 -18.79 16.20
C PHE A 492 13.46 -18.80 16.13
N GLY A 493 12.82 -18.70 17.29
CA GLY A 493 11.36 -18.65 17.39
C GLY A 493 10.86 -17.22 17.21
N LYS A 494 10.02 -16.99 16.20
CA LYS A 494 9.30 -15.73 16.01
C LYS A 494 7.80 -15.99 16.02
N GLN A 495 7.04 -15.14 16.71
CA GLN A 495 5.58 -15.14 16.57
C GLN A 495 5.23 -14.59 15.19
N TYR A 496 4.54 -15.40 14.39
CA TYR A 496 3.99 -14.99 13.11
C TYR A 496 2.49 -14.68 13.25
N PHE A 497 1.99 -13.74 12.45
CA PHE A 497 0.57 -13.36 12.43
C PHE A 497 -0.11 -13.68 11.08
N HIS A 498 0.66 -14.10 10.08
CA HIS A 498 0.13 -14.58 8.81
C HIS A 498 -0.65 -15.89 9.02
N THR A 499 -1.54 -16.20 8.07
CA THR A 499 -2.27 -17.46 8.04
C THR A 499 -2.15 -18.10 6.66
N ILE A 500 -2.44 -19.39 6.58
CA ILE A 500 -2.37 -20.17 5.35
C ILE A 500 -3.75 -20.73 5.06
N ASN A 501 -4.30 -20.42 3.90
CA ASN A 501 -5.57 -20.94 3.43
C ASN A 501 -5.34 -22.08 2.43
N ASN A 502 -5.57 -23.32 2.86
CA ASN A 502 -5.51 -24.50 1.99
C ASN A 502 -6.85 -24.80 1.29
N GLU A 503 -7.93 -24.07 1.61
CA GLU A 503 -9.26 -24.23 1.00
C GLU A 503 -9.47 -23.31 -0.23
N GLY A 504 -8.43 -22.57 -0.63
CA GLY A 504 -8.46 -21.66 -1.77
C GLY A 504 -8.26 -22.35 -3.12
N THR A 505 -8.71 -21.68 -4.20
CA THR A 505 -8.64 -22.18 -5.59
C THR A 505 -7.20 -22.34 -6.12
N TYR A 506 -6.25 -21.55 -5.62
CA TYR A 506 -4.90 -21.44 -6.18
C TYR A 506 -3.83 -21.85 -5.16
N ASN A 507 -3.08 -22.93 -5.43
CA ASN A 507 -1.99 -23.41 -4.57
C ASN A 507 -0.86 -22.37 -4.39
N THR A 508 -0.65 -21.53 -5.40
CA THR A 508 0.34 -20.44 -5.40
C THR A 508 -0.05 -19.23 -4.55
N SER A 509 -1.29 -19.16 -4.03
CA SER A 509 -1.86 -18.00 -3.34
C SER A 509 -2.54 -18.36 -2.00
N ARG A 510 -1.94 -19.29 -1.24
CA ARG A 510 -2.44 -19.75 0.07
C ARG A 510 -2.20 -18.73 1.19
N TYR A 511 -1.12 -17.96 1.09
CA TYR A 511 -0.66 -17.02 2.10
C TYR A 511 -1.62 -15.85 2.32
N THR A 512 -1.91 -15.55 3.59
CA THR A 512 -2.64 -14.36 4.03
C THR A 512 -1.73 -13.51 4.91
N PRO A 513 -1.39 -12.26 4.51
CA PRO A 513 -0.49 -11.38 5.27
C PRO A 513 -0.93 -11.15 6.71
N GLY A 514 0.03 -11.03 7.63
CA GLY A 514 -0.25 -10.87 9.05
C GLY A 514 -1.13 -9.67 9.37
N VAL A 515 -0.97 -8.56 8.62
CA VAL A 515 -1.81 -7.36 8.73
C VAL A 515 -3.30 -7.69 8.56
N LYS A 516 -3.68 -8.61 7.67
CA LYS A 516 -5.08 -8.99 7.46
C LYS A 516 -5.68 -9.65 8.70
N THR A 517 -4.98 -10.65 9.25
CA THR A 517 -5.37 -11.35 10.48
C THR A 517 -5.47 -10.38 11.66
N ILE A 518 -4.49 -9.50 11.82
CA ILE A 518 -4.44 -8.51 12.89
C ILE A 518 -5.63 -7.54 12.77
N MET A 519 -5.86 -6.95 11.60
CA MET A 519 -6.95 -6.00 11.38
C MET A 519 -8.34 -6.65 11.51
N GLN A 520 -8.49 -7.92 11.11
CA GLN A 520 -9.71 -8.69 11.37
C GLN A 520 -9.97 -8.87 12.87
N ASN A 521 -8.91 -9.07 13.67
CA ASN A 521 -9.01 -9.19 15.13
C ASN A 521 -9.19 -7.83 15.83
N VAL A 522 -8.67 -6.72 15.28
CA VAL A 522 -9.04 -5.36 15.72
C VAL A 522 -10.54 -5.15 15.53
N ALA A 523 -11.06 -5.51 14.35
CA ALA A 523 -12.48 -5.34 14.02
C ALA A 523 -13.42 -6.15 14.92
N LYS A 524 -12.95 -7.26 15.50
CA LYS A 524 -13.70 -8.11 16.46
C LYS A 524 -13.42 -7.76 17.92
N TYR A 525 -12.60 -6.75 18.21
CA TYR A 525 -12.03 -6.45 19.54
C TYR A 525 -11.28 -7.63 20.20
N SER A 526 -10.94 -8.66 19.44
CA SER A 526 -10.29 -9.90 19.89
C SER A 526 -8.76 -9.88 19.77
N LEU A 527 -8.17 -8.82 19.21
CA LEU A 527 -6.72 -8.70 19.09
C LEU A 527 -6.06 -8.66 20.47
N ASP A 528 -5.01 -9.47 20.64
CA ASP A 528 -4.31 -9.68 21.90
C ASP A 528 -3.76 -8.38 22.53
N ARG A 529 -3.83 -8.28 23.87
CA ARG A 529 -3.45 -7.08 24.62
C ARG A 529 -1.98 -7.07 25.06
N GLU A 530 -1.29 -8.20 25.03
CA GLU A 530 0.14 -8.27 25.32
C GLU A 530 0.94 -7.81 24.09
N TRP A 531 0.67 -8.37 22.92
CA TRP A 531 1.31 -7.99 21.65
C TRP A 531 0.83 -6.67 21.09
N PHE A 532 -0.41 -6.25 21.40
CA PHE A 532 -0.99 -5.01 20.90
C PHE A 532 -1.70 -4.19 21.99
N PRO A 533 -0.99 -3.69 23.01
CA PRO A 533 -1.60 -2.88 24.06
C PRO A 533 -2.29 -1.63 23.51
N TYR A 534 -3.29 -1.14 24.27
CA TYR A 534 -3.81 0.22 24.11
C TYR A 534 -2.82 1.21 24.72
N PHE A 535 -2.67 2.39 24.11
CA PHE A 535 -1.73 3.41 24.58
C PHE A 535 -2.23 4.14 25.84
N ARG A 536 -3.50 4.56 25.86
CA ARG A 536 -4.16 5.20 27.01
C ARG A 536 -5.61 4.74 27.14
N ASP A 537 -6.46 5.22 26.24
CA ASP A 537 -7.89 4.92 26.25
C ASP A 537 -8.17 3.47 25.83
N ILE A 538 -9.12 2.83 26.50
CA ILE A 538 -9.61 1.48 26.21
C ILE A 538 -11.12 1.56 25.94
N PRO A 539 -11.67 0.86 24.93
CA PRO A 539 -13.11 0.78 24.71
C PRO A 539 -13.87 0.34 25.97
N LEU A 540 -15.03 0.96 26.21
CA LEU A 540 -15.94 0.54 27.27
C LEU A 540 -16.69 -0.73 26.85
N ASP A 541 -17.10 -1.56 27.81
CA ASP A 541 -17.78 -2.84 27.51
C ASP A 541 -19.03 -2.63 26.64
N ASP A 542 -19.79 -1.56 26.87
CA ASP A 542 -20.98 -1.19 26.07
C ASP A 542 -20.65 -0.84 24.59
N GLU A 543 -19.44 -0.36 24.30
CA GLU A 543 -18.98 -0.04 22.93
C GLU A 543 -18.54 -1.30 22.14
N VAL A 544 -18.19 -2.37 22.85
CA VAL A 544 -17.74 -3.65 22.27
C VAL A 544 -18.94 -4.51 21.81
N VAL A 545 -20.10 -4.37 22.47
CA VAL A 545 -21.30 -5.20 22.26
C VAL A 545 -22.03 -4.94 20.93
N VAL A 546 -21.69 -3.87 20.20
CA VAL A 546 -22.42 -3.44 18.98
C VAL A 546 -22.20 -4.37 17.77
N THR A 547 -21.27 -5.34 17.85
CA THR A 547 -20.79 -6.11 16.69
C THR A 547 -21.47 -7.45 16.42
N GLU A 548 -22.37 -7.96 17.26
CA GLU A 548 -23.06 -9.24 16.99
C GLU A 548 -24.44 -9.07 16.32
N PRO A 549 -24.68 -9.70 15.15
CA PRO A 549 -26.03 -9.85 14.62
C PRO A 549 -26.82 -10.83 15.51
N LYS A 550 -27.96 -10.38 16.05
CA LYS A 550 -28.81 -11.20 16.93
C LYS A 550 -29.35 -12.44 16.19
N GLY A 551 -28.68 -13.58 16.39
CA GLY A 551 -28.97 -14.82 15.67
C GLY A 551 -28.51 -16.08 16.40
N SER A 552 -29.19 -16.41 17.52
CA SER A 552 -29.40 -17.75 18.11
C SER A 552 -29.39 -17.71 19.65
N ASN A 553 -30.32 -18.44 20.27
CA ASN A 553 -30.36 -18.63 21.72
C ASN A 553 -29.37 -19.73 22.12
N ALA A 554 -28.17 -19.36 22.56
CA ALA A 554 -27.28 -20.24 23.32
C ALA A 554 -27.34 -19.87 24.82
N LYS A 555 -27.39 -20.89 25.69
CA LYS A 555 -27.61 -20.69 27.14
C LYS A 555 -26.40 -20.06 27.82
N LYS A 556 -26.67 -19.22 28.82
CA LYS A 556 -25.66 -18.81 29.82
C LYS A 556 -25.12 -20.04 30.55
N ASP A 557 -23.81 -20.14 30.65
CA ASP A 557 -23.09 -20.56 31.87
C ASP A 557 -21.58 -20.34 31.68
N LEU A 558 -20.99 -19.38 32.43
CA LEU A 558 -19.90 -19.67 33.37
C LEU A 558 -19.55 -18.45 34.24
N GLN A 559 -19.14 -18.72 35.49
CA GLN A 559 -18.61 -17.74 36.43
C GLN A 559 -17.07 -17.83 36.47
N SER A 560 -16.39 -16.68 36.58
CA SER A 560 -15.06 -16.41 37.19
C SER A 560 -14.39 -15.23 36.48
N SER A 561 -13.53 -14.43 37.08
CA SER A 561 -13.30 -14.11 38.50
C SER A 561 -12.77 -12.68 38.56
N GLY A 562 -13.15 -11.91 39.58
CA GLY A 562 -12.94 -10.45 39.57
C GLY A 562 -11.48 -10.00 39.74
N THR A 563 -11.16 -8.83 39.20
CA THR A 563 -10.02 -8.02 39.67
C THR A 563 -10.53 -6.68 40.19
N LEU A 564 -10.25 -6.40 41.46
CA LEU A 564 -10.51 -5.11 42.12
C LEU A 564 -9.21 -4.30 42.16
N ARG A 565 -9.34 -2.96 42.17
CA ARG A 565 -8.30 -1.88 42.20
C ARG A 565 -8.02 -1.29 40.79
N ASN A 566 -8.05 0.03 40.58
CA ASN A 566 -8.31 1.15 41.49
C ASN A 566 -8.83 2.38 40.68
N PRO A 567 -9.77 3.20 41.17
CA PRO A 567 -10.26 4.34 40.41
C PRO A 567 -9.29 5.53 40.49
N ARG A 568 -8.99 6.18 39.36
CA ARG A 568 -8.37 7.52 39.38
C ARG A 568 -8.75 8.38 38.18
N ILE A 569 -9.30 9.56 38.51
CA ILE A 569 -9.44 10.78 37.69
C ILE A 569 -10.32 10.65 36.43
N LYS A 570 -11.64 10.78 36.63
CA LYS A 570 -12.51 11.36 35.60
C LYS A 570 -12.22 12.86 35.49
N ALA A 571 -12.06 13.39 34.27
CA ALA A 571 -12.18 14.82 34.03
C ALA A 571 -13.67 15.22 34.08
N SER A 572 -13.99 16.29 34.83
CA SER A 572 -15.38 16.63 35.22
C SER A 572 -16.14 17.42 34.14
N TRP A 573 -16.09 16.97 32.88
CA TRP A 573 -16.86 17.59 31.77
C TRP A 573 -18.04 16.72 31.33
N ALA A 574 -18.07 15.44 31.69
CA ALA A 574 -19.22 14.55 31.51
C ALA A 574 -20.27 14.75 32.62
N SER A 575 -20.91 15.93 32.67
CA SER A 575 -22.09 16.15 33.51
C SER A 575 -23.36 15.67 32.80
N GLN A 576 -24.02 14.74 33.47
CA GLN A 576 -25.28 14.09 33.13
C GLN A 576 -26.36 15.01 32.52
N THR A 577 -26.94 14.57 31.40
CA THR A 577 -28.40 14.53 31.20
C THR A 577 -28.79 13.16 30.63
N GLY A 578 -28.80 12.15 31.50
CA GLY A 578 -29.37 10.86 31.16
C GLY A 578 -30.90 10.89 31.30
N THR A 579 -31.61 10.95 30.17
CA THR A 579 -33.02 10.54 30.10
C THR A 579 -33.16 9.46 29.03
N SER A 580 -33.53 8.26 29.46
CA SER A 580 -33.73 7.11 28.59
C SER A 580 -34.87 7.35 27.60
N SER A 581 -34.60 7.27 26.30
CA SER A 581 -35.64 7.13 25.27
C SER A 581 -35.21 6.16 24.16
N SER A 582 -35.46 4.88 24.42
CA SER A 582 -35.52 3.88 23.36
C SER A 582 -36.68 4.20 22.40
N ASN A 583 -36.43 4.05 21.09
CA ASN A 583 -37.42 4.03 20.02
C ASN A 583 -38.40 5.21 19.94
N LEU A 584 -38.08 6.21 19.10
CA LEU A 584 -39.13 6.94 18.37
C LEU A 584 -38.71 7.25 16.92
N SER A 585 -38.93 6.29 16.04
CA SER A 585 -38.99 6.51 14.59
C SER A 585 -40.46 6.44 14.13
N ARG A 586 -41.18 7.57 14.15
CA ARG A 586 -42.43 7.77 13.38
C ARG A 586 -42.90 9.23 13.41
N TYR A 587 -43.39 9.69 12.26
CA TYR A 587 -43.96 11.01 11.94
C TYR A 587 -42.99 12.21 11.80
N GLY A 588 -43.08 12.87 10.63
CA GLY A 588 -42.25 14.02 10.23
C GLY A 588 -41.80 13.89 8.77
N GLY A 589 -42.70 14.14 7.82
CA GLY A 589 -42.43 13.94 6.39
C GLY A 589 -41.56 15.02 5.76
N GLY A 590 -40.54 14.60 5.00
CA GLY A 590 -39.70 15.45 4.15
C GLY A 590 -38.74 14.55 3.37
N GLY A 591 -38.77 14.62 2.03
CA GLY A 591 -37.96 13.74 1.19
C GLY A 591 -36.46 14.01 1.38
N GLY A 592 -35.73 13.04 1.92
CA GLY A 592 -34.29 13.12 2.16
C GLY A 592 -33.60 11.82 1.76
N VAL A 593 -32.46 11.94 1.07
CA VAL A 593 -31.63 10.83 0.59
C VAL A 593 -31.28 9.90 1.75
N GLY A 594 -31.31 8.58 1.50
CA GLY A 594 -31.08 7.56 2.52
C GLY A 594 -29.75 7.76 3.25
N GLY A 595 -29.81 8.17 4.51
CA GLY A 595 -28.63 8.41 5.32
C GLY A 595 -27.84 7.11 5.56
N HIS A 596 -26.71 6.96 4.89
CA HIS A 596 -25.72 5.94 5.23
C HIS A 596 -25.32 6.15 6.70
N LYS A 597 -25.66 5.21 7.58
CA LYS A 597 -25.02 5.11 8.89
C LYS A 597 -23.52 4.91 8.64
N GLN A 598 -22.71 5.91 8.97
CA GLN A 598 -21.26 5.81 8.85
C GLN A 598 -20.78 4.64 9.70
N LYS A 599 -20.07 3.70 9.07
CA LYS A 599 -19.52 2.53 9.75
C LYS A 599 -18.31 2.96 10.60
N GLN A 600 -17.95 2.17 11.60
CA GLN A 600 -16.71 2.39 12.36
C GLN A 600 -15.51 2.34 11.41
N ARG A 601 -14.60 3.32 11.52
CA ARG A 601 -13.34 3.37 10.78
C ARG A 601 -12.20 2.71 11.56
N ILE A 602 -11.35 1.95 10.88
CA ILE A 602 -10.17 1.31 11.46
C ILE A 602 -8.95 1.61 10.58
N PHE A 603 -7.93 2.19 11.17
CA PHE A 603 -6.69 2.62 10.52
C PHE A 603 -5.53 1.71 10.93
N CYS A 604 -4.73 1.30 9.96
CA CYS A 604 -3.43 0.66 10.19
C CYS A 604 -2.31 1.59 9.72
N TYR A 605 -1.27 1.75 10.52
CA TYR A 605 0.00 2.33 10.09
C TYR A 605 1.11 1.29 10.23
N VAL A 606 1.93 1.11 9.20
CA VAL A 606 3.11 0.23 9.23
C VAL A 606 4.35 1.06 8.95
N ALA A 607 5.19 1.27 9.97
CA ALA A 607 6.45 1.98 9.83
C ALA A 607 7.50 1.10 9.13
N GLY A 608 8.16 1.62 8.09
CA GLY A 608 9.12 0.88 7.30
C GLY A 608 8.55 0.20 6.05
N GLY A 609 7.38 0.63 5.55
CA GLY A 609 6.82 0.20 4.27
C GLY A 609 5.70 -0.86 4.32
N ILE A 610 4.69 -0.71 3.46
CA ILE A 610 3.59 -1.68 3.24
C ILE A 610 3.70 -2.34 1.87
N THR A 611 3.14 -3.55 1.71
CA THR A 611 3.17 -4.31 0.45
C THR A 611 1.82 -4.33 -0.26
N TYR A 612 1.79 -4.66 -1.56
CA TYR A 612 0.55 -4.66 -2.35
C TYR A 612 -0.48 -5.72 -1.89
N ASN A 613 -0.05 -6.85 -1.32
CA ASN A 613 -0.95 -7.83 -0.71
C ASN A 613 -1.51 -7.39 0.66
N GLU A 614 -0.76 -6.59 1.42
CA GLU A 614 -1.28 -5.90 2.61
C GLU A 614 -2.30 -4.83 2.23
N ILE A 615 -2.06 -4.07 1.17
CA ILE A 615 -3.04 -3.12 0.59
C ILE A 615 -4.32 -3.85 0.16
N ARG A 616 -4.20 -4.91 -0.66
CA ARG A 616 -5.35 -5.74 -1.11
C ARG A 616 -6.20 -6.22 0.07
N SER A 617 -5.55 -6.67 1.15
CA SER A 617 -6.22 -7.17 2.36
C SER A 617 -7.16 -6.15 3.01
N ILE A 618 -6.90 -4.84 2.88
CA ILE A 618 -7.72 -3.76 3.44
C ILE A 618 -9.03 -3.57 2.65
N TYR A 619 -8.97 -3.77 1.33
CA TYR A 619 -10.16 -3.79 0.47
C TYR A 619 -11.00 -5.05 0.74
N GLU A 620 -10.38 -6.23 0.83
CA GLU A 620 -11.05 -7.48 1.20
C GLU A 620 -11.77 -7.38 2.56
N LEU A 621 -11.13 -6.78 3.58
CA LEU A 621 -11.73 -6.56 4.90
C LEU A 621 -12.87 -5.53 4.86
N SER A 622 -12.75 -4.45 4.09
CA SER A 622 -13.81 -3.43 3.94
C SER A 622 -15.06 -3.95 3.21
N SER A 623 -14.89 -4.93 2.32
CA SER A 623 -15.99 -5.60 1.62
C SER A 623 -16.64 -6.72 2.45
N SER A 624 -15.85 -7.47 3.23
CA SER A 624 -16.33 -8.62 4.01
C SER A 624 -16.86 -8.27 5.41
N LEU A 625 -16.40 -7.16 5.99
CA LEU A 625 -16.82 -6.68 7.30
C LEU A 625 -17.56 -5.35 7.18
N ASN A 626 -18.59 -5.14 8.01
CA ASN A 626 -19.34 -3.88 8.03
C ASN A 626 -18.58 -2.76 8.77
N LYS A 627 -17.34 -2.50 8.38
CA LYS A 627 -16.43 -1.44 8.89
C LYS A 627 -15.60 -0.90 7.72
N GLU A 628 -15.11 0.33 7.83
CA GLU A 628 -14.23 0.92 6.81
C GLU A 628 -12.77 0.80 7.25
N PHE A 629 -11.93 0.15 6.44
CA PHE A 629 -10.51 -0.03 6.73
C PHE A 629 -9.63 0.87 5.86
N TYR A 630 -8.55 1.37 6.46
CA TYR A 630 -7.54 2.21 5.83
C TYR A 630 -6.15 1.76 6.25
N ILE A 631 -5.15 1.91 5.37
CA ILE A 631 -3.75 1.62 5.66
C ILE A 631 -2.83 2.75 5.21
N GLY A 632 -1.74 2.95 5.93
CA GLY A 632 -0.68 3.83 5.47
C GLY A 632 0.71 3.47 5.98
N SER A 633 1.69 4.16 5.40
CA SER A 633 3.13 3.96 5.64
C SER A 633 3.91 5.20 5.20
N GLU A 634 5.24 5.14 5.12
CA GLU A 634 6.05 6.10 4.38
C GLU A 634 6.25 5.68 2.90
N SER A 635 6.12 4.39 2.59
CA SER A 635 6.36 3.85 1.24
C SER A 635 5.54 2.60 0.95
N ILE A 636 5.32 2.29 -0.34
CA ILE A 636 4.82 0.99 -0.78
C ILE A 636 6.02 0.20 -1.32
N LEU A 637 6.30 -0.96 -0.73
CA LEU A 637 7.42 -1.81 -1.06
C LEU A 637 7.05 -2.82 -2.14
N ARG A 638 7.83 -2.82 -3.22
CA ARG A 638 8.00 -3.99 -4.09
C ARG A 638 9.05 -4.93 -3.45
N PRO A 639 9.08 -6.23 -3.76
CA PRO A 639 10.07 -7.15 -3.18
C PRO A 639 11.53 -6.71 -3.39
N ARG A 640 11.83 -6.11 -4.57
CA ARG A 640 13.12 -5.48 -4.83
C ARG A 640 13.43 -4.31 -3.88
N ASP A 641 12.45 -3.47 -3.54
CA ASP A 641 12.68 -2.34 -2.62
C ASP A 641 13.00 -2.84 -1.21
N PHE A 642 12.35 -3.92 -0.75
CA PHE A 642 12.65 -4.54 0.54
C PHE A 642 14.08 -5.12 0.58
N LEU A 643 14.51 -5.81 -0.48
CA LEU A 643 15.90 -6.29 -0.60
C LEU A 643 16.91 -5.14 -0.58
N ILE A 644 16.63 -4.02 -1.26
CA ILE A 644 17.47 -2.81 -1.22
C ILE A 644 17.46 -2.17 0.18
N GLY A 645 16.30 -2.15 0.85
CA GLY A 645 16.16 -1.74 2.24
C GLY A 645 17.10 -2.50 3.16
N LEU A 646 17.09 -3.84 3.08
CA LEU A 646 18.02 -4.71 3.82
C LEU A 646 19.49 -4.36 3.55
N GLN A 647 19.90 -4.12 2.29
CA GLN A 647 21.28 -3.70 1.98
C GLN A 647 21.62 -2.36 2.63
N ASN A 648 20.67 -1.43 2.62
CA ASN A 648 20.80 -0.07 3.12
C ASN A 648 20.71 0.04 4.66
N LEU A 649 20.50 -1.05 5.39
CA LEU A 649 20.68 -1.09 6.85
C LEU A 649 22.15 -1.24 7.28
N SER A 650 23.08 -1.44 6.34
CA SER A 650 24.49 -1.64 6.64
C SER A 650 25.17 -0.34 7.09
N GLU A 651 26.04 -0.46 8.09
CA GLU A 651 26.76 0.69 8.70
C GLU A 651 27.87 1.23 7.78
N ASN A 652 28.17 0.56 6.66
CA ASN A 652 29.10 1.04 5.63
C ASN A 652 28.48 2.02 4.61
N LYS A 653 27.17 2.30 4.71
CA LYS A 653 26.48 3.25 3.83
C LYS A 653 26.58 4.67 4.37
N THR A 654 27.07 5.60 3.55
CA THR A 654 27.08 7.03 3.88
C THR A 654 25.67 7.63 3.80
N LEU A 655 25.47 8.81 4.39
CA LEU A 655 24.16 9.48 4.39
C LEU A 655 23.64 9.77 2.98
N GLU A 656 24.53 10.18 2.08
CA GLU A 656 24.23 10.47 0.68
C GLU A 656 23.79 9.21 -0.08
N ALA A 657 24.42 8.07 0.23
CA ALA A 657 24.14 6.79 -0.41
C ALA A 657 22.82 6.12 0.04
N LEU A 658 22.15 6.65 1.06
CA LEU A 658 20.84 6.17 1.52
C LEU A 658 19.66 6.88 0.84
N ASP A 659 19.91 8.01 0.15
CA ASP A 659 18.94 8.78 -0.66
C ASP A 659 17.67 9.28 0.07
N LEU A 660 17.68 9.31 1.39
CA LEU A 660 16.50 9.58 2.24
C LEU A 660 16.00 11.02 2.10
N ASN A 661 14.69 11.20 1.90
CA ASN A 661 14.11 12.55 1.75
C ASN A 661 14.35 13.42 2.99
N ILE A 662 14.13 12.90 4.20
CA ILE A 662 14.34 13.68 5.44
C ILE A 662 15.76 14.25 5.60
N VAL A 663 16.78 13.53 5.12
CA VAL A 663 18.17 14.00 5.10
C VAL A 663 18.32 15.14 4.09
N LYS A 664 17.82 14.96 2.85
CA LYS A 664 17.81 16.00 1.80
C LYS A 664 17.08 17.26 2.26
N GLU A 665 15.98 17.12 2.99
CA GLU A 665 15.19 18.26 3.50
C GLU A 665 15.92 19.01 4.61
N SER A 666 16.63 18.31 5.50
CA SER A 666 17.47 18.95 6.54
C SER A 666 18.65 19.77 5.99
N MET A 667 19.04 19.54 4.73
CA MET A 667 20.15 20.21 4.04
C MET A 667 19.72 21.35 3.10
N LYS A 668 18.41 21.64 2.98
CA LYS A 668 17.91 22.70 2.09
C LYS A 668 18.33 24.09 2.59
N SER A 669 18.74 24.97 1.66
CA SER A 669 19.01 26.37 1.98
C SER A 669 17.72 27.11 2.38
N GLU A 670 17.84 27.98 3.37
CA GLU A 670 16.78 28.90 3.79
C GLU A 670 16.80 30.22 2.99
N ASP A 671 17.75 30.43 2.09
CA ASP A 671 17.89 31.68 1.34
C ASP A 671 17.03 31.67 0.08
N ILE A 672 16.35 32.81 -0.14
CA ILE A 672 15.38 32.98 -1.21
C ILE A 672 16.02 33.67 -2.41
N PRO A 673 15.56 33.41 -3.65
CA PRO A 673 16.13 34.07 -4.82
C PRO A 673 15.87 35.58 -4.87
N ASP A 674 16.91 36.37 -5.18
CA ASP A 674 16.85 37.83 -5.23
C ASP A 674 15.76 38.37 -6.19
N PHE A 675 15.43 37.63 -7.26
CA PHE A 675 14.40 38.03 -8.20
C PHE A 675 13.00 38.16 -7.58
N LEU A 676 12.75 37.57 -6.40
CA LEU A 676 11.49 37.74 -5.67
C LEU A 676 11.32 39.17 -5.12
N TYR A 677 12.38 39.98 -5.07
CA TYR A 677 12.30 41.42 -4.78
C TYR A 677 12.11 42.28 -6.04
N ASN A 678 12.18 41.69 -7.25
CA ASN A 678 11.98 42.44 -8.48
C ASN A 678 10.48 42.61 -8.80
N ASP A 679 10.16 43.78 -9.36
CA ASP A 679 8.81 44.14 -9.83
C ASP A 679 8.42 43.52 -11.19
N GLY A 680 9.29 42.68 -11.78
CA GLY A 680 9.04 42.00 -13.06
C GLY A 680 9.04 42.91 -14.29
N SER A 681 9.58 44.13 -14.18
CA SER A 681 9.57 45.17 -15.23
C SER A 681 10.76 45.13 -16.19
N SER A 682 11.70 44.19 -16.00
CA SER A 682 13.00 44.15 -16.68
C SER A 682 13.08 43.15 -17.85
N SER A 683 12.21 43.28 -18.86
CA SER A 683 12.41 42.65 -20.19
C SER A 683 11.59 43.26 -21.33
N ILE A 684 11.83 44.54 -21.65
CA ILE A 684 11.62 45.05 -23.02
C ILE A 684 12.98 45.58 -23.51
N PRO A 685 13.63 44.93 -24.49
CA PRO A 685 14.81 45.49 -25.13
C PRO A 685 14.45 46.82 -25.79
N ARG A 686 15.05 47.93 -25.32
CA ARG A 686 14.89 49.22 -26.01
C ARG A 686 15.51 49.09 -27.41
N PRO A 687 14.80 49.50 -28.49
CA PRO A 687 15.37 49.44 -29.82
C PRO A 687 16.62 50.33 -29.90
N ILE A 688 17.73 49.74 -30.34
CA ILE A 688 19.02 50.43 -30.47
C ILE A 688 18.89 51.53 -31.54
N PRO A 689 19.25 52.80 -31.26
CA PRO A 689 19.26 53.83 -32.28
C PRO A 689 20.29 53.50 -33.37
N ARG A 690 19.85 53.42 -34.63
CA ARG A 690 20.75 53.29 -35.79
C ARG A 690 21.64 54.53 -35.90
N GLN A 691 22.91 54.41 -35.54
CA GLN A 691 23.93 55.34 -36.04
C GLN A 691 24.46 54.84 -37.39
N GLN A 692 24.61 55.78 -38.33
CA GLN A 692 25.11 55.52 -39.68
C GLN A 692 26.62 55.28 -39.64
N MET A 693 27.10 54.24 -40.32
CA MET A 693 28.51 54.10 -40.70
C MET A 693 28.69 54.48 -42.17
N SER A 694 29.51 55.50 -42.42
CA SER A 694 30.17 55.74 -43.70
C SER A 694 31.44 54.89 -43.81
N GLY A 695 31.94 54.68 -45.05
CA GLY A 695 33.06 53.77 -45.37
C GLY A 695 34.43 54.16 -44.78
N GLN A 696 35.53 53.45 -45.04
CA GLN A 696 35.87 52.72 -46.28
C GLN A 696 36.72 51.43 -46.04
N VAL A 697 36.98 50.71 -47.13
CA VAL A 697 37.68 49.41 -47.27
C VAL A 697 39.14 49.66 -47.72
N PRO A 698 40.16 48.84 -47.36
CA PRO A 698 40.70 47.90 -48.35
C PRO A 698 41.28 46.55 -47.85
N ILE A 699 40.79 45.46 -48.45
CA ILE A 699 41.53 44.37 -49.16
C ILE A 699 42.48 43.39 -48.41
N ARG A 700 42.03 42.11 -48.42
CA ARG A 700 42.72 40.79 -48.57
C ARG A 700 44.10 40.49 -47.92
N GLY A 701 44.11 39.39 -47.15
CA GLY A 701 45.23 38.46 -46.94
C GLY A 701 44.71 37.09 -46.49
N ALA A 702 45.31 35.97 -46.92
CA ALA A 702 44.78 34.61 -46.71
C ALA A 702 45.43 33.87 -45.52
N GLY A 703 44.77 32.82 -45.00
CA GLY A 703 45.41 31.80 -44.15
C GLY A 703 44.50 31.15 -43.10
N TYR A 704 44.21 29.85 -43.25
CA TYR A 704 43.63 28.99 -42.20
C TYR A 704 44.73 28.45 -41.26
N PRO A 705 44.41 28.18 -39.98
CA PRO A 705 45.05 27.14 -39.18
C PRO A 705 44.08 25.98 -38.83
N PRO A 706 44.59 24.79 -38.41
CA PRO A 706 43.86 23.53 -38.52
C PRO A 706 43.13 23.05 -37.24
N GLN A 707 42.19 22.13 -37.43
CA GLN A 707 41.55 21.34 -36.37
C GLN A 707 42.39 20.11 -35.99
N HIS A 708 42.43 19.78 -34.69
CA HIS A 708 43.05 18.54 -34.21
C HIS A 708 42.09 17.35 -34.30
N GLN A 709 42.58 16.22 -34.80
CA GLN A 709 41.90 14.92 -34.82
C GLN A 709 42.00 14.23 -33.45
N GLN A 710 40.96 13.49 -33.05
CA GLN A 710 41.10 12.36 -32.14
C GLN A 710 40.71 11.07 -32.88
N HIS A 711 41.50 10.01 -32.69
CA HIS A 711 41.21 8.67 -33.21
C HIS A 711 40.20 7.96 -32.29
N GLN A 712 39.25 7.24 -32.89
CA GLN A 712 38.60 6.09 -32.25
C GLN A 712 38.75 4.87 -33.17
N GLN A 713 39.18 3.75 -32.57
CA GLN A 713 39.42 2.49 -33.28
C GLN A 713 38.11 1.71 -33.45
N HIS A 714 37.98 1.02 -34.58
CA HIS A 714 36.96 0.00 -34.78
C HIS A 714 37.29 -1.29 -34.01
N GLN A 715 36.26 -1.91 -33.42
CA GLN A 715 36.17 -3.37 -33.38
C GLN A 715 34.77 -3.80 -33.83
N GLN A 716 34.74 -4.86 -34.64
CA GLN A 716 33.54 -5.43 -35.25
C GLN A 716 33.06 -6.63 -34.41
N GLN A 717 31.75 -6.87 -34.36
CA GLN A 717 31.20 -8.19 -34.05
C GLN A 717 30.08 -8.55 -35.06
N PRO A 718 29.95 -9.83 -35.45
CA PRO A 718 29.02 -10.26 -36.51
C PRO A 718 27.65 -10.70 -35.96
N HIS A 719 26.59 -10.44 -36.74
CA HIS A 719 25.27 -11.05 -36.56
C HIS A 719 25.17 -12.44 -37.21
N PRO A 720 24.43 -13.37 -36.59
CA PRO A 720 23.67 -14.39 -37.30
C PRO A 720 22.16 -14.10 -37.24
N GLN A 721 21.48 -14.22 -38.38
CA GLN A 721 20.02 -14.15 -38.48
C GLN A 721 19.39 -15.54 -38.32
N SER A 722 18.35 -15.66 -37.50
CA SER A 722 17.43 -16.80 -37.52
C SER A 722 16.05 -16.40 -37.01
N GLN A 723 15.03 -16.48 -37.86
CA GLN A 723 13.62 -16.26 -37.49
C GLN A 723 13.03 -17.51 -36.81
N PRO A 724 12.25 -17.37 -35.72
CA PRO A 724 11.34 -18.41 -35.27
C PRO A 724 9.91 -18.19 -35.80
N GLN A 725 9.27 -19.25 -36.29
CA GLN A 725 7.83 -19.26 -36.55
C GLN A 725 7.07 -19.32 -35.22
N PHE A 726 6.13 -18.39 -34.99
CA PHE A 726 5.15 -18.51 -33.91
C PHE A 726 3.96 -19.34 -34.37
N GLY A 727 3.60 -20.37 -33.59
CA GLY A 727 2.54 -21.31 -33.97
C GLY A 727 2.30 -22.45 -32.99
N GLN A 728 2.35 -22.20 -31.68
CA GLN A 728 1.84 -23.14 -30.66
C GLN A 728 1.08 -22.39 -29.57
N VAL A 729 0.00 -23.02 -29.09
CA VAL A 729 -0.81 -22.55 -27.96
C VAL A 729 0.02 -22.68 -26.68
N SER A 730 -0.10 -21.70 -25.76
CA SER A 730 0.68 -21.67 -24.52
C SER A 730 0.38 -22.89 -23.64
N SER A 731 1.43 -23.61 -23.22
CA SER A 731 1.34 -24.77 -22.32
C SER A 731 0.71 -24.42 -20.96
N PHE A 732 0.81 -23.16 -20.55
CA PHE A 732 0.18 -22.65 -19.33
C PHE A 732 -1.35 -22.76 -19.39
N GLN A 733 -1.96 -22.51 -20.55
CA GLN A 733 -3.41 -22.56 -20.71
C GLN A 733 -3.93 -24.00 -20.59
N GLN A 734 -3.18 -24.99 -21.10
CA GLN A 734 -3.47 -26.41 -20.88
C GLN A 734 -3.26 -26.85 -19.42
N GLN A 735 -2.28 -26.31 -18.70
CA GLN A 735 -2.10 -26.60 -17.27
C GLN A 735 -3.22 -26.00 -16.41
N VAL A 736 -3.69 -24.80 -16.73
CA VAL A 736 -4.85 -24.18 -16.06
C VAL A 736 -6.13 -24.98 -16.35
N GLU A 737 -6.37 -25.40 -17.59
CA GLU A 737 -7.47 -26.32 -17.93
C GLU A 737 -7.36 -27.66 -17.17
N GLN A 738 -6.15 -28.22 -17.01
CA GLN A 738 -5.95 -29.44 -16.22
C GLN A 738 -6.22 -29.23 -14.72
N GLN A 739 -5.80 -28.11 -14.13
CA GLN A 739 -6.15 -27.78 -12.73
C GLN A 739 -7.67 -27.60 -12.56
N GLN A 740 -8.33 -26.86 -13.45
CA GLN A 740 -9.79 -26.68 -13.43
C GLN A 740 -10.55 -28.01 -13.63
N GLN A 741 -10.06 -28.90 -14.51
CA GLN A 741 -10.64 -30.23 -14.72
C GLN A 741 -10.41 -31.18 -13.53
N MET A 742 -9.28 -31.09 -12.84
CA MET A 742 -9.06 -31.83 -11.58
C MET A 742 -10.00 -31.34 -10.48
N TYR A 743 -10.18 -30.01 -10.35
CA TYR A 743 -11.14 -29.42 -9.41
C TYR A 743 -12.59 -29.87 -9.70
N ALA A 744 -13.03 -29.83 -10.96
CA ALA A 744 -14.35 -30.30 -11.37
C ALA A 744 -14.59 -31.79 -11.05
N LYS A 745 -13.56 -32.64 -11.23
CA LYS A 745 -13.59 -34.06 -10.84
C LYS A 745 -13.62 -34.27 -9.32
N ALA A 746 -12.87 -33.49 -8.55
CA ALA A 746 -12.83 -33.58 -7.09
C ALA A 746 -14.17 -33.19 -6.43
N HIS A 747 -14.89 -32.24 -7.03
CA HIS A 747 -16.15 -31.71 -6.49
C HIS A 747 -17.43 -32.19 -7.22
N GLY A 748 -17.31 -33.14 -8.17
CA GLY A 748 -18.46 -33.80 -8.80
C GLY A 748 -19.32 -32.90 -9.70
N ILE A 749 -18.73 -31.84 -10.27
CA ILE A 749 -19.46 -30.87 -11.11
C ILE A 749 -19.37 -31.30 -12.58
N ASN A 750 -20.39 -32.02 -13.05
CA ASN A 750 -20.53 -32.36 -14.48
C ASN A 750 -21.14 -31.17 -15.25
N HIS A 751 -20.34 -30.53 -16.12
CA HIS A 751 -20.87 -29.68 -17.19
C HIS A 751 -21.21 -30.53 -18.42
N GLU A 752 -22.49 -30.76 -18.68
CA GLU A 752 -22.96 -31.30 -19.96
C GLU A 752 -22.86 -30.22 -21.05
N SER A 753 -21.79 -30.24 -21.84
CA SER A 753 -21.66 -29.45 -23.06
C SER A 753 -22.23 -30.23 -24.25
N GLY A 754 -23.50 -29.97 -24.57
CA GLY A 754 -24.16 -30.57 -25.74
C GLY A 754 -23.59 -30.05 -27.06
N SER A 755 -22.71 -30.83 -27.70
CA SER A 755 -22.23 -30.56 -29.06
C SER A 755 -23.04 -31.35 -30.10
N SER A 756 -23.88 -30.66 -30.85
CA SER A 756 -24.59 -31.22 -32.00
C SER A 756 -23.77 -31.06 -33.28
N SER A 757 -23.36 -32.17 -33.88
CA SER A 757 -22.81 -32.20 -35.24
C SER A 757 -23.50 -33.28 -36.08
N ASN A 758 -24.14 -32.87 -37.17
CA ASN A 758 -24.71 -33.77 -38.16
C ASN A 758 -23.60 -34.28 -39.11
N GLY A 759 -23.53 -35.59 -39.32
CA GLY A 759 -22.62 -36.22 -40.29
C GLY A 759 -23.00 -37.67 -40.55
N ALA A 760 -23.47 -37.98 -41.76
CA ALA A 760 -24.08 -39.26 -42.13
C ALA A 760 -23.11 -40.45 -42.22
N GLY A 761 -23.59 -41.69 -42.00
CA GLY A 761 -22.84 -42.89 -42.43
C GLY A 761 -23.21 -44.27 -41.86
N SER A 762 -24.21 -44.93 -42.46
CA SER A 762 -24.27 -46.39 -42.71
C SER A 762 -24.15 -47.47 -41.58
N THR A 763 -25.27 -48.20 -41.42
CA THR A 763 -25.40 -49.69 -41.28
C THR A 763 -24.87 -50.50 -40.09
N SER A 764 -25.84 -51.15 -39.41
CA SER A 764 -25.78 -52.45 -38.69
C SER A 764 -24.93 -52.56 -37.39
N GLY A 765 -25.34 -53.31 -36.35
CA GLY A 765 -26.62 -53.97 -36.12
C GLY A 765 -26.62 -54.90 -34.89
N HIS A 766 -27.83 -55.22 -34.42
CA HIS A 766 -28.22 -56.44 -33.67
C HIS A 766 -28.07 -56.59 -32.12
N TYR A 767 -29.21 -57.02 -31.55
CA TYR A 767 -29.45 -57.79 -30.30
C TYR A 767 -29.43 -57.02 -28.96
N LYS A 768 -30.59 -56.86 -28.28
CA LYS A 768 -31.38 -57.82 -27.45
C LYS A 768 -30.67 -58.08 -26.08
N LYS A 769 -31.35 -58.16 -24.93
CA LYS A 769 -32.80 -58.21 -24.62
C LYS A 769 -33.03 -57.98 -23.10
N ARG A 770 -34.23 -57.46 -22.75
CA ARG A 770 -35.08 -57.79 -21.56
C ARG A 770 -34.50 -57.59 -20.13
N SER A 771 -35.12 -56.77 -19.27
CA SER A 771 -36.38 -56.99 -18.50
C SER A 771 -36.16 -57.84 -17.24
N SER A 772 -36.80 -57.64 -16.08
CA SER A 772 -37.98 -56.82 -15.72
C SER A 772 -38.26 -56.90 -14.21
N LYS A 773 -39.09 -55.96 -13.70
CA LYS A 773 -40.05 -56.13 -12.58
C LYS A 773 -39.45 -56.36 -11.17
N SER A 774 -39.65 -55.50 -10.18
CA SER A 774 -40.88 -55.00 -9.50
C SER A 774 -41.37 -55.89 -8.36
N GLY A 775 -41.64 -55.29 -7.20
CA GLY A 775 -42.36 -55.92 -6.09
C GLY A 775 -41.89 -55.36 -4.74
N GLY A 776 -42.75 -54.62 -4.06
CA GLY A 776 -42.51 -54.17 -2.68
C GLY A 776 -43.22 -55.05 -1.65
N GLY A 777 -43.22 -54.63 -0.39
CA GLY A 777 -43.93 -55.28 0.72
C GLY A 777 -43.04 -55.38 1.96
N GLY A 778 -43.47 -54.77 3.08
CA GLY A 778 -42.76 -54.81 4.36
C GLY A 778 -43.23 -55.94 5.28
N GLY A 779 -42.64 -56.02 6.47
CA GLY A 779 -43.03 -56.97 7.53
C GLY A 779 -42.08 -56.91 8.73
N GLU A 780 -42.60 -57.10 9.94
CA GLU A 780 -41.94 -56.75 11.21
C GLU A 780 -41.15 -57.90 11.90
N SER A 781 -40.28 -57.51 12.83
CA SER A 781 -40.06 -58.12 14.17
C SER A 781 -39.09 -59.32 14.42
N SER A 782 -38.08 -59.01 15.28
CA SER A 782 -37.72 -59.71 16.54
C SER A 782 -36.70 -60.87 16.62
N SER A 783 -35.86 -60.81 17.69
CA SER A 783 -34.90 -61.81 18.26
C SER A 783 -33.71 -62.24 17.37
N GLY A 784 -32.45 -62.41 17.82
CA GLY A 784 -31.73 -62.21 19.11
C GLY A 784 -30.20 -62.07 18.80
N SER A 785 -29.20 -62.24 19.68
CA SER A 785 -29.12 -62.60 21.11
C SER A 785 -27.77 -62.15 21.74
N SER A 786 -27.65 -62.23 23.06
CA SER A 786 -26.46 -61.99 23.93
C SER A 786 -25.52 -63.24 24.02
N PRO A 787 -24.29 -63.23 24.63
CA PRO A 787 -23.96 -62.52 25.89
C PRO A 787 -22.50 -62.03 26.17
N ALA A 788 -22.38 -61.27 27.28
CA ALA A 788 -21.17 -61.03 28.10
C ALA A 788 -21.02 -62.18 29.15
N PRO A 789 -20.46 -62.07 30.39
CA PRO A 789 -19.64 -61.06 31.13
C PRO A 789 -18.37 -61.76 31.72
N PRO A 790 -17.84 -61.56 32.97
CA PRO A 790 -17.92 -60.53 34.04
C PRO A 790 -16.52 -60.00 34.49
N GLY A 791 -16.33 -59.13 35.51
CA GLY A 791 -17.25 -58.34 36.36
C GLY A 791 -16.83 -58.27 37.86
N GLY A 792 -17.05 -57.12 38.52
CA GLY A 792 -16.94 -56.91 39.99
C GLY A 792 -15.58 -56.37 40.52
N GLY A 793 -15.49 -55.59 41.60
CA GLY A 793 -16.54 -55.03 42.47
C GLY A 793 -15.96 -54.16 43.63
N SER A 794 -16.76 -53.23 44.16
CA SER A 794 -16.42 -52.14 45.11
C SER A 794 -16.03 -52.55 46.55
N ALA A 795 -15.32 -51.68 47.30
CA ALA A 795 -15.84 -50.96 48.50
C ALA A 795 -14.76 -50.28 49.39
N ASP A 796 -15.14 -49.14 49.99
CA ASP A 796 -14.77 -48.51 51.28
C ASP A 796 -13.30 -48.39 51.80
N GLY A 797 -12.99 -47.23 52.39
CA GLY A 797 -11.76 -47.04 53.18
C GLY A 797 -11.49 -45.59 53.61
N SER A 798 -11.70 -45.28 54.89
CA SER A 798 -11.37 -43.99 55.53
C SER A 798 -9.86 -43.73 55.65
N GLY A 799 -9.44 -42.46 55.65
CA GLY A 799 -8.04 -42.09 55.92
C GLY A 799 -7.84 -40.58 56.09
N SER A 800 -7.41 -40.16 57.29
CA SER A 800 -7.21 -38.76 57.65
C SER A 800 -5.73 -38.36 57.69
N SER A 801 -5.47 -37.07 57.94
CA SER A 801 -4.16 -36.50 58.30
C SER A 801 -3.15 -36.32 57.14
N SER A 802 -2.10 -35.50 57.25
CA SER A 802 -1.94 -34.18 57.92
C SER A 802 -0.57 -33.59 57.55
N SER A 803 -0.41 -32.27 57.65
CA SER A 803 0.88 -31.56 57.60
C SER A 803 1.63 -31.60 56.23
N GLY A 804 2.54 -30.67 55.92
CA GLY A 804 3.07 -29.59 56.76
C GLY A 804 3.50 -28.34 55.99
N LYS A 805 3.51 -27.20 56.70
CA LYS A 805 4.00 -25.90 56.22
C LYS A 805 5.53 -25.86 56.22
N ARG A 806 6.14 -25.27 55.18
CA ARG A 806 7.36 -24.41 55.25
C ARG A 806 7.51 -23.74 53.87
N SER A 807 7.40 -22.43 53.66
CA SER A 807 7.89 -21.24 54.38
C SER A 807 9.36 -20.89 54.11
N ARG A 808 9.53 -19.77 53.38
CA ARG A 808 10.56 -18.71 53.54
C ARG A 808 11.94 -18.78 52.84
N LEU A 809 12.05 -17.87 51.86
CA LEU A 809 12.95 -16.69 51.79
C LEU A 809 14.45 -16.81 51.38
N LYS A 810 14.78 -16.04 50.32
CA LYS A 810 15.96 -15.16 50.07
C LYS A 810 17.40 -15.70 50.23
N LYS A 811 18.20 -15.37 49.20
CA LYS A 811 19.63 -14.91 49.12
C LYS A 811 20.39 -15.74 48.08
N PHE A 812 21.36 -15.28 47.28
CA PHE A 812 21.91 -13.99 46.82
C PHE A 812 23.18 -14.39 46.02
N PHE A 813 23.52 -13.72 44.90
CA PHE A 813 24.67 -14.03 44.02
C PHE A 813 24.62 -15.41 43.34
N LYS A 814 25.07 -15.57 42.09
CA LYS A 814 26.14 -14.83 41.40
C LYS A 814 25.75 -14.46 39.97
#